data_AF-A0A8C2BUA7-F1
#
_entry.id   AF-A0A8C2BUA7-F1
#
_cell.length_a   1.000
_cell.length_b   1.000
_cell.length_c   1.000
_cell.angle_alpha   90.00
_cell.angle_beta   90.00
_cell.angle_gamma   90.00
#
_symmetry.space_group_name_H-M   'P 1'
#
loop_
_entity.id
_entity.type
_entity.pdbx_description
1 polymer ?
#
loop_
_entity_poly.entity_id
_entity_poly.type
_entity_poly.pdbx_seq_one_letter_code
_entity_poly.pdbx_strand_id
1 'polypeptide(L)'
;MVYFLLFISWIVFADVSAQLTPVREEIFDSSKQHRLQWTFSPPNAWNETQMQLGKNYTHSVYQACNPELNKDHKTLWTNWIPKQDARELFLDLRFAQADQQPLSVYVRESNETHNQYFRRPKRSPLLQITVQHPFPDAVPQDEHLRHAKGLKLGKISQKGFHLGFSYSGKCTFIASIQVFFLKCPTLVWNQMEFEETAAGGLGRGVCVNGSVEISTPKRECNTNGTWGPPQGLCVPDTGYKTDGNHSEIRPPVNLFSAPDSIADSSLGPSSVLTAGLVCSVLVFLILIAVVFIFVRRHKLSGGQETEPLSRSGVTQYRRPQELVYTAHPELINICRMSSCDQSGDCRPCPPRSTTLGEEVSQRDNGYEQLHTDRPQLESTIEVLEGMSDRLLCDLRDVMVERTKLIMGQKLGKGEFGAVYEGTFSPQKGQDIRVAVKTLKGAVHSKEDLESFLKEAEIMKHFDHVNVVRLLGVALERDLGSSIHVPLVILPFMKHGDLHSFLKATRYGDIPMFVPHQRLLGFMIDIAAGMEYLSLQGFLHRDLAARNCMLGDDLHVCVADFGLSKNIYSSNYYRQKNMKVNMPVRWMAIESLSDFLYTTKSDVWSFGITMWEITSRGKVPYPGITGHDLLDFLENGHRLKQGDNDSKLYELMLSCWHRDPSQRPGFGELGQSLKALLSELPPLETSEEAHYINLGLEAASDHQDSAESMEPEVERMIDYLFKLLLIGDSGVGKSCLLLRFADDTYTESYISTIGVDFKIRTIELDGKTIKLQIWDTAGQERFRTITSSYYRGAHGIIVVYDVTDQESYNNVKQWLQEIDRYASENVNKLLVGNKCDLTTKKVVDYTTAKEFADSLAIPFLETSAKNATNVEQAFMTMAAEIKKRMGPGATTGGDKPNLKIESTPVRQSGGGCC
;
A
#
# COMPACT_ATOMS: atom_id res chain seq x y z
N MET A 1 4.97 22.44 -25.26
CA MET A 1 3.93 21.99 -26.20
C MET A 1 3.46 20.57 -25.93
N VAL A 2 4.36 19.59 -25.79
CA VAL A 2 4.02 18.19 -25.46
C VAL A 2 3.28 18.05 -24.12
N TYR A 3 3.76 18.71 -23.06
CA TYR A 3 3.05 18.76 -21.76
C TYR A 3 1.66 19.40 -21.81
N PHE A 4 1.44 20.35 -22.73
CA PHE A 4 0.14 21.01 -22.90
C PHE A 4 -0.87 20.10 -23.61
N LEU A 5 -0.41 19.32 -24.58
CA LEU A 5 -1.24 18.32 -25.27
C LEU A 5 -1.55 17.12 -24.37
N LEU A 6 -0.60 16.69 -23.52
CA LEU A 6 -0.83 15.64 -22.52
C LEU A 6 -1.80 16.08 -21.41
N PHE A 7 -1.74 17.34 -21.00
CA PHE A 7 -2.66 17.92 -20.02
C PHE A 7 -4.10 18.01 -20.55
N ILE A 8 -4.29 18.44 -21.80
CA ILE A 8 -5.61 18.45 -22.46
C ILE A 8 -6.14 17.02 -22.62
N SER A 9 -5.29 16.07 -23.03
CA SER A 9 -5.68 14.66 -23.12
C SER A 9 -6.09 14.07 -21.76
N TRP A 10 -5.43 14.47 -20.67
CA TRP A 10 -5.75 13.98 -19.32
C TRP A 10 -7.07 14.56 -18.78
N ILE A 11 -7.34 15.85 -19.01
CA ILE A 11 -8.61 16.49 -18.64
C ILE A 11 -9.78 15.81 -19.37
N VAL A 12 -9.63 15.58 -20.68
CA VAL A 12 -10.67 14.92 -21.49
C VAL A 12 -10.91 13.48 -21.04
N PHE A 13 -9.87 12.73 -20.63
CA PHE A 13 -10.03 11.34 -20.16
C PHE A 13 -10.55 11.21 -18.73
N ALA A 14 -10.27 12.17 -17.84
CA ALA A 14 -10.78 12.19 -16.47
C ALA A 14 -12.28 12.52 -16.43
N ASP A 15 -12.72 13.48 -17.26
CA ASP A 15 -14.14 13.87 -17.38
C ASP A 15 -15.00 12.71 -17.95
N VAL A 16 -14.47 11.99 -18.94
CA VAL A 16 -15.16 10.83 -19.55
C VAL A 16 -15.28 9.65 -18.57
N SER A 17 -14.33 9.48 -17.65
CA SER A 17 -14.35 8.37 -16.67
C SER A 17 -15.31 8.62 -15.49
N ALA A 18 -15.51 9.88 -15.09
CA ALA A 18 -16.49 10.25 -14.06
C ALA A 18 -17.94 10.09 -14.53
N GLN A 19 -18.19 10.22 -15.84
CA GLN A 19 -19.53 10.10 -16.44
C GLN A 19 -20.01 8.64 -16.62
N LEU A 20 -19.23 7.63 -16.20
CA LEU A 20 -19.54 6.21 -16.43
C LEU A 20 -19.73 5.38 -15.15
N THR A 21 -19.58 5.97 -13.96
CA THR A 21 -19.78 5.25 -12.69
C THR A 21 -21.27 5.18 -12.31
N PRO A 22 -21.80 4.00 -11.94
CA PRO A 22 -23.17 3.85 -11.45
C PRO A 22 -23.47 4.74 -10.23
N VAL A 23 -24.60 5.42 -10.24
CA VAL A 23 -25.07 6.24 -9.11
C VAL A 23 -25.89 5.37 -8.16
N ARG A 24 -25.61 5.43 -6.87
CA ARG A 24 -26.35 4.71 -5.81
C ARG A 24 -27.45 5.61 -5.25
N GLU A 25 -28.70 5.19 -5.36
CA GLU A 25 -29.87 5.89 -4.83
C GLU A 25 -30.47 5.15 -3.63
N GLU A 26 -30.50 5.80 -2.47
CA GLU A 26 -31.05 5.23 -1.24
C GLU A 26 -32.59 5.31 -1.21
N ILE A 27 -33.25 4.18 -0.95
CA ILE A 27 -34.71 4.09 -0.81
C ILE A 27 -35.12 4.15 0.66
N PHE A 28 -34.36 3.46 1.52
CA PHE A 28 -34.69 3.31 2.93
C PHE A 28 -33.42 3.15 3.75
N ASP A 29 -33.32 3.86 4.87
CA ASP A 29 -32.26 3.68 5.87
C ASP A 29 -32.89 3.70 7.27
N SER A 30 -32.83 2.56 7.96
CA SER A 30 -33.36 2.46 9.32
C SER A 30 -32.63 3.39 10.29
N SER A 31 -31.38 3.77 10.01
CA SER A 31 -30.58 4.62 10.89
C SER A 31 -31.01 6.09 10.92
N LYS A 32 -31.78 6.52 9.91
CA LYS A 32 -32.31 7.90 9.82
C LYS A 32 -33.69 8.04 10.46
N GLN A 33 -34.26 6.96 11.00
CA GLN A 33 -35.61 6.96 11.57
C GLN A 33 -35.57 6.96 13.10
N HIS A 34 -36.35 7.86 13.72
CA HIS A 34 -36.33 8.06 15.17
C HIS A 34 -37.12 6.98 15.96
N ARG A 35 -38.08 6.31 15.30
CA ARG A 35 -38.82 5.11 15.77
C ARG A 35 -39.30 4.32 14.57
N LEU A 36 -39.08 2.99 14.57
CA LEU A 36 -39.33 2.14 13.42
C LEU A 36 -40.75 1.53 13.41
N GLN A 37 -41.35 1.24 14.59
CA GLN A 37 -42.72 0.69 14.74
C GLN A 37 -43.02 -0.57 13.89
N TRP A 38 -42.01 -1.38 13.65
CA TRP A 38 -42.15 -2.58 12.82
C TRP A 38 -43.00 -3.66 13.50
N THR A 39 -43.65 -4.47 12.68
CA THR A 39 -44.54 -5.52 13.16
C THR A 39 -43.75 -6.81 13.37
N PHE A 40 -44.01 -7.51 14.48
CA PHE A 40 -43.35 -8.76 14.79
C PHE A 40 -44.34 -9.81 15.27
N SER A 41 -44.02 -11.07 15.01
CA SER A 41 -44.81 -12.22 15.40
C SER A 41 -43.90 -13.41 15.73
N PRO A 42 -44.18 -14.19 16.79
CA PRO A 42 -45.21 -13.96 17.84
C PRO A 42 -44.97 -12.70 18.69
N PRO A 43 -45.91 -12.28 19.58
CA PRO A 43 -45.66 -11.16 20.49
C PRO A 43 -44.38 -11.36 21.30
N ASN A 44 -43.63 -10.29 21.56
CA ASN A 44 -42.32 -10.31 22.24
C ASN A 44 -41.24 -11.14 21.53
N ALA A 45 -41.41 -11.48 20.24
CA ALA A 45 -40.39 -12.15 19.43
C ALA A 45 -39.22 -11.22 19.09
N TRP A 46 -39.50 -9.94 18.88
CA TRP A 46 -38.53 -8.90 18.59
C TRP A 46 -38.78 -7.70 19.49
N ASN A 47 -37.72 -7.13 20.03
CA ASN A 47 -37.78 -5.93 20.86
C ASN A 47 -36.84 -4.87 20.28
N GLU A 48 -37.28 -3.61 20.27
CA GLU A 48 -36.41 -2.47 19.99
C GLU A 48 -35.59 -2.16 21.25
N THR A 49 -34.27 -2.06 21.11
CA THR A 49 -33.36 -1.71 22.20
C THR A 49 -32.36 -0.66 21.72
N GLN A 50 -31.81 0.12 22.64
CA GLN A 50 -30.70 1.03 22.31
C GLN A 50 -29.38 0.25 22.38
N MET A 51 -28.54 0.39 21.37
CA MET A 51 -27.19 -0.16 21.35
C MET A 51 -26.18 0.97 21.12
N GLN A 52 -25.09 0.95 21.87
CA GLN A 52 -24.00 1.90 21.71
C GLN A 52 -23.08 1.43 20.57
N LEU A 53 -23.10 2.17 19.47
CA LEU A 53 -22.27 1.95 18.29
C LEU A 53 -21.12 2.97 18.33
N GLY A 54 -19.89 2.50 18.50
CA GLY A 54 -18.73 3.35 18.75
C GLY A 54 -18.77 4.05 20.12
N LYS A 55 -17.93 5.08 20.32
CA LYS A 55 -17.69 5.65 21.67
C LYS A 55 -18.84 6.53 22.21
N ASN A 56 -19.65 7.19 21.37
CA ASN A 56 -20.65 8.19 21.82
C ASN A 56 -21.99 8.20 21.05
N TYR A 57 -22.34 7.15 20.30
CA TYR A 57 -23.60 7.12 19.54
C TYR A 57 -24.45 5.92 19.97
N THR A 58 -25.67 6.18 20.46
CA THR A 58 -26.65 5.14 20.76
C THR A 58 -27.74 5.16 19.70
N HIS A 59 -28.01 3.99 19.11
CA HIS A 59 -29.01 3.85 18.05
C HIS A 59 -30.02 2.76 18.38
N SER A 60 -31.26 2.92 17.91
CA SER A 60 -32.31 1.90 18.01
C SER A 60 -31.95 0.70 17.14
N VAL A 61 -31.80 -0.47 17.77
CA VAL A 61 -31.56 -1.74 17.09
C VAL A 61 -32.68 -2.72 17.44
N TYR A 62 -32.96 -3.65 16.53
CA TYR A 62 -33.92 -4.72 16.79
C TYR A 62 -33.21 -5.99 17.24
N GLN A 63 -33.65 -6.56 18.35
CA GLN A 63 -33.11 -7.82 18.88
C GLN A 63 -34.18 -8.91 18.96
N ALA A 64 -33.80 -10.15 18.65
CA ALA A 64 -34.64 -11.34 18.79
C ALA A 64 -33.94 -12.38 19.67
N CYS A 65 -33.97 -12.14 20.98
CA CYS A 65 -33.21 -12.89 21.98
C CYS A 65 -34.09 -13.49 23.08
N ASN A 66 -35.40 -13.61 22.84
CA ASN A 66 -36.34 -14.20 23.80
C ASN A 66 -36.15 -15.73 23.87
N PRO A 67 -35.66 -16.30 24.99
CA PRO A 67 -35.35 -17.72 25.09
C PRO A 67 -36.56 -18.65 25.01
N GLU A 68 -37.75 -18.17 25.44
CA GLU A 68 -39.00 -18.95 25.38
C GLU A 68 -39.41 -19.26 23.93
N LEU A 69 -38.95 -18.43 22.99
CA LEU A 69 -39.25 -18.51 21.56
C LEU A 69 -38.06 -19.07 20.75
N ASN A 70 -37.10 -19.75 21.38
CA ASN A 70 -35.94 -20.33 20.67
C ASN A 70 -36.29 -21.48 19.74
N LYS A 71 -37.44 -22.14 19.95
CA LYS A 71 -37.95 -23.20 19.08
C LYS A 71 -38.92 -22.68 18.01
N ASP A 72 -39.30 -21.41 18.10
CA ASP A 72 -40.23 -20.75 17.19
C ASP A 72 -39.50 -19.85 16.18
N HIS A 73 -40.15 -19.59 15.05
CA HIS A 73 -39.66 -18.59 14.09
C HIS A 73 -40.10 -17.19 14.53
N LYS A 74 -39.13 -16.38 14.93
CA LYS A 74 -39.32 -14.97 15.29
C LYS A 74 -39.28 -14.12 14.03
N THR A 75 -40.42 -13.56 13.62
CA THR A 75 -40.53 -12.75 12.40
C THR A 75 -40.66 -11.27 12.71
N LEU A 76 -39.98 -10.43 11.93
CA LEU A 76 -39.99 -8.97 11.98
C LEU A 76 -40.25 -8.43 10.57
N TRP A 77 -41.15 -7.47 10.42
CA TRP A 77 -41.52 -6.88 9.14
C TRP A 77 -41.50 -5.37 9.20
N THR A 78 -40.82 -4.77 8.23
CA THR A 78 -40.82 -3.32 8.05
C THR A 78 -42.22 -2.81 7.72
N ASN A 79 -42.42 -1.51 7.96
CA ASN A 79 -43.52 -0.78 7.35
C ASN A 79 -43.41 -0.83 5.82
N TRP A 80 -44.49 -0.45 5.13
CA TRP A 80 -44.49 -0.40 3.68
C TRP A 80 -43.45 0.61 3.16
N ILE A 81 -42.57 0.18 2.26
CA ILE A 81 -41.51 0.99 1.66
C ILE A 81 -41.88 1.27 0.19
N PRO A 82 -41.99 2.55 -0.23
CA PRO A 82 -42.25 2.88 -1.63
C PRO A 82 -41.06 2.47 -2.49
N LYS A 83 -41.31 1.84 -3.65
CA LYS A 83 -40.21 1.38 -4.51
C LYS A 83 -39.49 2.51 -5.27
N GLN A 84 -40.07 3.71 -5.32
CA GLN A 84 -39.60 4.81 -6.17
C GLN A 84 -39.39 4.33 -7.63
N ASP A 85 -38.27 4.71 -8.27
CA ASP A 85 -37.92 4.26 -9.62
C ASP A 85 -37.21 2.91 -9.66
N ALA A 86 -36.97 2.29 -8.51
CA ALA A 86 -36.28 1.02 -8.43
C ALA A 86 -37.01 -0.06 -9.25
N ARG A 87 -36.23 -0.83 -10.00
CA ARG A 87 -36.66 -2.05 -10.70
C ARG A 87 -35.96 -3.28 -10.16
N GLU A 88 -34.83 -3.08 -9.48
CA GLU A 88 -34.05 -4.09 -8.79
C GLU A 88 -33.51 -3.48 -7.51
N LEU A 89 -33.61 -4.23 -6.41
CA LEU A 89 -33.31 -3.76 -5.06
C LEU A 89 -32.02 -4.40 -4.53
N PHE A 90 -31.27 -3.64 -3.75
CA PHE A 90 -30.09 -4.08 -3.01
C PHE A 90 -30.23 -3.74 -1.53
N LEU A 91 -29.62 -4.57 -0.68
CA LEU A 91 -29.65 -4.45 0.78
C LEU A 91 -28.23 -4.41 1.34
N ASP A 92 -27.95 -3.38 2.13
CA ASP A 92 -26.85 -3.38 3.11
C ASP A 92 -27.45 -3.65 4.50
N LEU A 93 -26.91 -4.66 5.19
CA LEU A 93 -27.37 -5.12 6.51
C LEU A 93 -26.22 -5.11 7.51
N ARG A 94 -26.41 -4.44 8.64
CA ARG A 94 -25.51 -4.53 9.81
C ARG A 94 -26.18 -5.33 10.91
N PHE A 95 -25.60 -6.46 11.31
CA PHE A 95 -26.24 -7.43 12.22
C PHE A 95 -25.22 -8.23 13.03
N ALA A 96 -25.67 -8.90 14.09
CA ALA A 96 -24.87 -9.85 14.88
C ALA A 96 -25.73 -11.04 15.31
N GLN A 97 -25.15 -12.24 15.42
CA GLN A 97 -25.87 -13.44 15.91
C GLN A 97 -25.06 -14.18 16.97
N ALA A 98 -25.73 -14.76 17.97
CA ALA A 98 -25.14 -15.54 19.05
C ALA A 98 -25.06 -17.04 18.73
N ASP A 99 -25.55 -17.44 17.55
CA ASP A 99 -25.36 -18.77 16.99
C ASP A 99 -25.25 -18.72 15.46
N GLN A 100 -25.10 -19.90 14.84
CA GLN A 100 -24.99 -20.06 13.40
C GLN A 100 -26.35 -20.33 12.72
N GLN A 101 -27.48 -20.03 13.38
CA GLN A 101 -28.79 -20.19 12.76
C GLN A 101 -29.01 -19.11 11.70
N PRO A 102 -29.55 -19.44 10.51
CA PRO A 102 -29.68 -18.46 9.44
C PRO A 102 -30.72 -17.38 9.75
N LEU A 103 -30.30 -16.11 9.60
CA LEU A 103 -31.20 -14.98 9.48
C LEU A 103 -31.77 -14.94 8.06
N SER A 104 -33.05 -15.27 7.93
CA SER A 104 -33.75 -15.35 6.65
C SER A 104 -34.36 -13.99 6.28
N VAL A 105 -34.10 -13.51 5.06
CA VAL A 105 -34.64 -12.26 4.52
C VAL A 105 -35.71 -12.56 3.48
N TYR A 106 -36.81 -11.80 3.53
CA TYR A 106 -37.97 -11.92 2.66
C TYR A 106 -38.32 -10.55 2.08
N VAL A 107 -38.75 -10.53 0.82
CA VAL A 107 -39.37 -9.35 0.21
C VAL A 107 -40.80 -9.69 -0.15
N ARG A 108 -41.75 -8.85 0.25
CA ARG A 108 -43.14 -8.96 -0.14
C ARG A 108 -43.60 -7.68 -0.83
N GLU A 109 -43.77 -7.77 -2.13
CA GLU A 109 -44.34 -6.71 -2.95
C GLU A 109 -45.81 -6.45 -2.58
N SER A 110 -46.19 -5.17 -2.49
CA SER A 110 -47.56 -4.72 -2.25
C SER A 110 -47.84 -3.38 -2.92
N ASN A 111 -48.99 -3.25 -3.57
CA ASN A 111 -49.52 -1.96 -4.01
C ASN A 111 -50.25 -1.20 -2.90
N GLU A 112 -50.63 -1.87 -1.82
CA GLU A 112 -51.33 -1.29 -0.67
C GLU A 112 -50.31 -0.79 0.35
N THR A 113 -50.52 0.43 0.86
CA THR A 113 -49.63 1.09 1.83
C THR A 113 -49.89 0.70 3.29
N HIS A 114 -50.93 -0.10 3.55
CA HIS A 114 -51.31 -0.49 4.90
C HIS A 114 -50.32 -1.53 5.46
N ASN A 115 -49.89 -1.32 6.70
CA ASN A 115 -49.11 -2.32 7.44
C ASN A 115 -49.98 -3.56 7.68
N GLN A 116 -49.70 -4.64 6.96
CA GLN A 116 -50.38 -5.91 7.17
C GLN A 116 -49.60 -6.76 8.19
N TYR A 117 -50.33 -7.46 9.06
CA TYR A 117 -49.71 -8.37 10.02
C TYR A 117 -49.30 -9.66 9.30
N PHE A 118 -48.01 -9.82 9.05
CA PHE A 118 -47.49 -10.94 8.27
C PHE A 118 -46.96 -12.05 9.19
N ARG A 119 -47.60 -13.22 9.15
CA ARG A 119 -46.97 -14.46 9.64
C ARG A 119 -45.82 -14.87 8.71
N ARG A 120 -44.97 -15.81 9.15
CA ARG A 120 -43.90 -16.37 8.33
C ARG A 120 -44.40 -16.72 6.92
N PRO A 121 -43.74 -16.24 5.85
CA PRO A 121 -44.13 -16.58 4.49
C PRO A 121 -44.07 -18.08 4.28
N LYS A 122 -45.05 -18.64 3.56
CA LYS A 122 -44.99 -20.05 3.09
C LYS A 122 -43.93 -20.26 2.00
N ARG A 123 -43.45 -19.18 1.38
CA ARG A 123 -42.40 -19.20 0.36
C ARG A 123 -41.01 -19.32 0.99
N SER A 124 -40.07 -19.86 0.22
CA SER A 124 -38.66 -19.90 0.60
C SER A 124 -38.11 -18.49 0.83
N PRO A 125 -37.17 -18.31 1.77
CA PRO A 125 -36.50 -17.03 1.96
C PRO A 125 -35.67 -16.66 0.74
N LEU A 126 -35.55 -15.36 0.50
CA LEU A 126 -34.80 -14.82 -0.62
C LEU A 126 -33.29 -14.85 -0.35
N LEU A 127 -32.90 -14.53 0.88
CA LEU A 127 -31.53 -14.62 1.36
C LEU A 127 -31.52 -15.34 2.70
N GLN A 128 -30.46 -16.10 2.95
CA GLN A 128 -30.17 -16.69 4.25
C GLN A 128 -28.77 -16.28 4.67
N ILE A 129 -28.68 -15.49 5.73
CA ILE A 129 -27.43 -14.91 6.21
C ILE A 129 -27.04 -15.64 7.48
N THR A 130 -25.81 -16.17 7.52
CA THR A 130 -25.27 -16.86 8.70
C THR A 130 -23.93 -16.24 9.09
N VAL A 131 -23.67 -16.16 10.40
CA VAL A 131 -22.34 -15.79 10.91
C VAL A 131 -21.49 -17.03 11.14
N GLN A 132 -20.20 -16.95 10.78
CA GLN A 132 -19.25 -18.02 11.08
C GLN A 132 -18.79 -18.00 12.54
N HIS A 133 -18.67 -16.80 13.12
CA HIS A 133 -18.26 -16.56 14.50
C HIS A 133 -19.36 -15.83 15.26
N PRO A 134 -20.22 -16.57 15.99
CA PRO A 134 -21.24 -15.95 16.81
C PRO A 134 -20.64 -15.23 18.02
N PHE A 135 -21.31 -14.18 18.50
CA PHE A 135 -20.84 -13.47 19.70
C PHE A 135 -21.11 -14.27 20.98
N PRO A 136 -20.22 -14.23 21.97
CA PRO A 136 -20.33 -15.03 23.20
C PRO A 136 -21.26 -14.40 24.26
N ASP A 137 -21.46 -13.09 24.22
CA ASP A 137 -22.19 -12.33 25.23
C ASP A 137 -23.70 -12.31 25.01
N ALA A 138 -24.48 -11.83 25.99
CA ALA A 138 -25.92 -11.63 25.83
C ALA A 138 -26.27 -10.34 25.04
N VAL A 139 -25.35 -9.37 24.99
CA VAL A 139 -25.49 -8.09 24.27
C VAL A 139 -24.22 -7.87 23.44
N PRO A 140 -24.33 -7.77 22.10
CA PRO A 140 -23.17 -7.56 21.24
C PRO A 140 -22.61 -6.14 21.43
N GLN A 141 -21.30 -6.01 21.32
CA GLN A 141 -20.61 -4.72 21.17
C GLN A 141 -20.41 -4.38 19.68
N ASP A 142 -20.00 -3.15 19.37
CA ASP A 142 -19.85 -2.67 17.97
C ASP A 142 -18.93 -3.56 17.11
N GLU A 143 -17.85 -4.09 17.69
CA GLU A 143 -16.91 -5.02 17.04
C GLU A 143 -17.53 -6.38 16.63
N HIS A 144 -18.66 -6.74 17.24
CA HIS A 144 -19.39 -7.97 16.94
C HIS A 144 -20.35 -7.80 15.76
N LEU A 145 -20.65 -6.57 15.36
CA LEU A 145 -21.51 -6.30 14.22
C LEU A 145 -20.78 -6.64 12.91
N ARG A 146 -21.47 -7.40 12.07
CA ARG A 146 -21.05 -7.75 10.72
C ARG A 146 -21.82 -6.91 9.71
N HIS A 147 -21.17 -6.58 8.61
CA HIS A 147 -21.74 -5.76 7.54
C HIS A 147 -21.84 -6.64 6.29
N ALA A 148 -23.06 -6.94 5.86
CA ALA A 148 -23.32 -7.59 4.59
C ALA A 148 -23.80 -6.53 3.60
N LYS A 149 -22.95 -6.15 2.64
CA LYS A 149 -23.22 -5.09 1.67
C LYS A 149 -23.58 -5.63 0.28
N GLY A 150 -24.38 -4.87 -0.47
CA GLY A 150 -24.73 -5.16 -1.86
C GLY A 150 -25.56 -6.42 -2.05
N LEU A 151 -26.30 -6.88 -1.03
CA LEU A 151 -27.09 -8.09 -1.12
C LEU A 151 -28.24 -7.90 -2.10
N LYS A 152 -28.28 -8.70 -3.17
CA LYS A 152 -29.29 -8.58 -4.21
C LYS A 152 -30.65 -9.09 -3.72
N LEU A 153 -31.65 -8.20 -3.63
CA LEU A 153 -33.03 -8.51 -3.28
C LEU A 153 -33.92 -8.84 -4.50
N GLY A 154 -33.39 -8.68 -5.70
CA GLY A 154 -34.06 -9.04 -6.95
C GLY A 154 -34.99 -7.95 -7.48
N LYS A 155 -35.72 -8.31 -8.55
CA LYS A 155 -36.55 -7.37 -9.30
C LYS A 155 -37.88 -7.10 -8.61
N ILE A 156 -38.37 -5.87 -8.73
CA ILE A 156 -39.65 -5.42 -8.17
C ILE A 156 -40.55 -4.83 -9.26
N SER A 157 -41.85 -5.08 -9.16
CA SER A 157 -42.87 -4.70 -10.13
C SER A 157 -44.01 -3.89 -9.52
N GLN A 158 -44.35 -4.11 -8.25
CA GLN A 158 -45.43 -3.41 -7.55
C GLN A 158 -44.98 -2.05 -6.98
N LYS A 159 -45.91 -1.19 -6.57
CA LYS A 159 -45.63 0.19 -6.11
C LYS A 159 -44.76 0.30 -4.85
N GLY A 160 -44.64 -0.78 -4.08
CA GLY A 160 -43.77 -0.84 -2.91
C GLY A 160 -43.64 -2.26 -2.39
N PHE A 161 -43.00 -2.38 -1.24
CA PHE A 161 -42.67 -3.67 -0.65
C PHE A 161 -42.53 -3.59 0.87
N HIS A 162 -42.61 -4.75 1.51
CA HIS A 162 -42.21 -4.96 2.90
C HIS A 162 -40.98 -5.86 2.93
N LEU A 163 -40.03 -5.53 3.79
CA LEU A 163 -38.86 -6.36 4.07
C LEU A 163 -39.12 -7.15 5.36
N GLY A 164 -38.96 -8.46 5.29
CA GLY A 164 -39.20 -9.40 6.38
C GLY A 164 -37.92 -10.09 6.80
N PHE A 165 -37.72 -10.22 8.10
CA PHE A 165 -36.61 -10.95 8.72
C PHE A 165 -37.19 -12.08 9.58
N SER A 166 -36.63 -13.28 9.48
CA SER A 166 -37.02 -14.42 10.30
C SER A 166 -35.80 -15.11 10.88
N TYR A 167 -35.87 -15.44 12.16
CA TYR A 167 -34.78 -16.09 12.87
C TYR A 167 -35.32 -17.07 13.92
N SER A 168 -34.70 -18.25 14.02
CA SER A 168 -35.10 -19.34 14.92
C SER A 168 -33.94 -19.81 15.81
N GLY A 169 -32.94 -18.95 16.05
CA GLY A 169 -31.84 -19.23 16.96
C GLY A 169 -32.01 -18.56 18.32
N LYS A 170 -30.92 -18.57 19.08
CA LYS A 170 -30.77 -18.07 20.44
C LYS A 170 -30.93 -16.56 20.53
N CYS A 171 -30.17 -15.81 19.73
CA CYS A 171 -30.15 -14.35 19.81
C CYS A 171 -29.56 -13.73 18.54
N THR A 172 -30.21 -12.71 18.00
CA THR A 172 -29.74 -11.93 16.85
C THR A 172 -30.09 -10.45 17.03
N PHE A 173 -29.24 -9.58 16.49
CA PHE A 173 -29.40 -8.13 16.49
C PHE A 173 -29.31 -7.61 15.06
N ILE A 174 -30.22 -6.70 14.69
CA ILE A 174 -30.17 -5.95 13.45
C ILE A 174 -29.96 -4.48 13.81
N ALA A 175 -28.77 -3.96 13.50
CA ALA A 175 -28.33 -2.62 13.84
C ALA A 175 -28.67 -1.59 12.76
N SER A 176 -28.57 -1.96 11.48
CA SER A 176 -28.99 -1.08 10.38
C SER A 176 -29.43 -1.87 9.16
N ILE A 177 -30.45 -1.34 8.47
CA ILE A 177 -30.98 -1.83 7.20
C ILE A 177 -30.99 -0.66 6.24
N GLN A 178 -30.23 -0.78 5.15
CA GLN A 178 -30.21 0.19 4.07
C GLN A 178 -30.62 -0.49 2.77
N VAL A 179 -31.71 -0.01 2.16
CA VAL A 179 -32.20 -0.49 0.87
C VAL A 179 -31.93 0.58 -0.17
N PHE A 180 -31.36 0.20 -1.31
CA PHE A 180 -30.99 1.11 -2.38
C PHE A 180 -31.16 0.47 -3.76
N PHE A 181 -31.10 1.29 -4.81
CA PHE A 181 -31.03 0.85 -6.20
C PHE A 181 -29.95 1.64 -6.95
N LEU A 182 -29.55 1.13 -8.11
CA LEU A 182 -28.55 1.77 -8.96
C LEU A 182 -29.22 2.57 -10.09
N LYS A 183 -28.59 3.66 -10.50
CA LYS A 183 -28.95 4.47 -11.67
C LYS A 183 -27.73 4.60 -12.59
N CYS A 184 -27.99 4.66 -13.89
CA CYS A 184 -26.99 5.14 -14.84
C CYS A 184 -26.89 6.67 -14.72
N PRO A 185 -25.68 7.24 -14.69
CA PRO A 185 -25.47 8.69 -14.56
C PRO A 185 -25.94 9.45 -15.80
N THR A 186 -26.06 10.78 -15.71
CA THR A 186 -26.28 11.64 -16.89
C THR A 186 -25.16 11.46 -17.92
N LEU A 187 -25.51 11.34 -19.20
CA LEU A 187 -24.55 11.09 -20.27
C LEU A 187 -24.89 11.89 -21.53
N VAL A 188 -23.95 12.71 -22.01
CA VAL A 188 -24.04 13.36 -23.32
C VAL A 188 -23.13 12.61 -24.30
N TRP A 189 -23.69 12.14 -25.41
CA TRP A 189 -22.99 11.33 -26.40
C TRP A 189 -23.53 11.56 -27.81
N ASN A 190 -22.67 11.97 -28.76
CA ASN A 190 -23.04 12.16 -30.16
C ASN A 190 -24.32 13.01 -30.35
N GLN A 191 -24.37 14.22 -29.79
CA GLN A 191 -25.49 15.15 -29.87
C GLN A 191 -26.80 14.67 -29.19
N MET A 192 -26.71 13.62 -28.37
CA MET A 192 -27.80 13.09 -27.57
C MET A 192 -27.46 13.23 -26.10
N GLU A 193 -28.40 13.74 -25.31
CA GLU A 193 -28.29 13.86 -23.86
C GLU A 193 -29.25 12.88 -23.19
N PHE A 194 -28.74 12.10 -22.25
CA PHE A 194 -29.47 11.12 -21.46
C PHE A 194 -29.42 11.52 -19.99
N GLU A 195 -30.58 11.70 -19.36
CA GLU A 195 -30.70 11.94 -17.93
C GLU A 195 -30.47 10.67 -17.10
N GLU A 196 -30.27 10.83 -15.79
CA GLU A 196 -30.13 9.69 -14.88
C GLU A 196 -31.31 8.73 -15.01
N THR A 197 -31.01 7.44 -15.20
CA THR A 197 -32.04 6.44 -15.41
C THR A 197 -31.84 5.26 -14.48
N ALA A 198 -32.91 4.84 -13.80
CA ALA A 198 -32.89 3.67 -12.94
C ALA A 198 -32.43 2.40 -13.69
N ALA A 199 -31.58 1.60 -13.05
CA ALA A 199 -31.09 0.33 -13.56
C ALA A 199 -32.23 -0.62 -13.97
N GLY A 200 -32.09 -1.27 -15.12
CA GLY A 200 -33.15 -2.03 -15.79
C GLY A 200 -34.18 -1.15 -16.51
N GLY A 201 -33.94 0.16 -16.59
CA GLY A 201 -34.74 1.17 -17.26
C GLY A 201 -34.33 1.44 -18.71
N LEU A 202 -35.26 2.01 -19.49
CA LEU A 202 -34.95 2.56 -20.81
C LEU A 202 -34.82 4.07 -20.66
N GLY A 203 -33.59 4.57 -20.75
CA GLY A 203 -33.29 5.99 -20.77
C GLY A 203 -33.70 6.56 -22.11
N ARG A 204 -34.61 7.53 -22.10
CA ARG A 204 -34.94 8.32 -23.29
C ARG A 204 -34.03 9.51 -23.31
N GLY A 205 -33.32 9.70 -24.41
CA GLY A 205 -32.48 10.86 -24.62
C GLY A 205 -33.21 11.93 -25.41
N VAL A 206 -32.69 13.15 -25.32
CA VAL A 206 -33.11 14.30 -26.14
C VAL A 206 -31.93 14.78 -26.97
N CYS A 207 -32.21 15.43 -28.10
CA CYS A 207 -31.15 16.08 -28.85
C CYS A 207 -30.66 17.30 -28.09
N VAL A 208 -29.34 17.48 -28.05
CA VAL A 208 -28.73 18.69 -27.47
C VAL A 208 -29.18 19.94 -28.24
N ASN A 209 -29.17 21.09 -27.59
CA ASN A 209 -29.66 22.33 -28.18
C ASN A 209 -28.92 22.68 -29.49
N GLY A 210 -29.64 23.05 -30.54
CA GLY A 210 -29.09 23.25 -31.88
C GLY A 210 -28.97 21.97 -32.73
N SER A 211 -29.47 20.83 -32.26
CA SER A 211 -29.62 19.58 -33.02
C SER A 211 -31.08 19.18 -33.23
N VAL A 212 -31.33 18.51 -34.36
CA VAL A 212 -32.63 17.98 -34.79
C VAL A 212 -32.66 16.46 -34.61
N GLU A 213 -33.79 15.96 -34.10
CA GLU A 213 -34.05 14.53 -33.97
C GLU A 213 -34.31 13.90 -35.35
N ILE A 214 -33.44 12.97 -35.76
CA ILE A 214 -33.67 12.11 -36.93
C ILE A 214 -34.36 10.83 -36.51
N SER A 215 -33.97 10.28 -35.35
CA SER A 215 -34.64 9.15 -34.73
C SER A 215 -34.46 9.19 -33.21
N THR A 216 -35.51 8.81 -32.48
CA THR A 216 -35.60 9.01 -31.03
C THR A 216 -34.43 8.38 -30.27
N PRO A 217 -33.59 9.20 -29.59
CA PRO A 217 -32.48 8.71 -28.79
C PRO A 217 -32.95 7.85 -27.63
N LYS A 218 -32.39 6.65 -27.51
CA LYS A 218 -32.72 5.69 -26.44
C LYS A 218 -31.49 4.89 -26.04
N ARG A 219 -31.37 4.58 -24.76
CA ARG A 219 -30.35 3.69 -24.20
C ARG A 219 -30.93 2.84 -23.09
N GLU A 220 -30.56 1.57 -23.06
CA GLU A 220 -30.89 0.72 -21.92
C GLU A 220 -29.91 0.98 -20.78
N CYS A 221 -30.42 1.16 -19.57
CA CYS A 221 -29.61 1.18 -18.37
C CYS A 221 -29.55 -0.23 -17.79
N ASN A 222 -28.36 -0.82 -17.77
CA ASN A 222 -28.14 -2.19 -17.29
C ASN A 222 -28.42 -2.32 -15.79
N THR A 223 -28.63 -3.55 -15.31
CA THR A 223 -28.91 -3.84 -13.90
C THR A 223 -27.78 -3.46 -12.94
N ASN A 224 -26.55 -3.30 -13.44
CA ASN A 224 -25.39 -2.82 -12.71
C ASN A 224 -25.24 -1.29 -12.74
N GLY A 225 -26.19 -0.55 -13.32
CA GLY A 225 -26.17 0.91 -13.43
C GLY A 225 -25.19 1.46 -14.47
N THR A 226 -24.87 0.68 -15.51
CA THR A 226 -24.07 1.13 -16.67
C THR A 226 -24.92 1.27 -17.93
N TRP A 227 -24.58 2.25 -18.78
CA TRP A 227 -25.30 2.46 -20.04
C TRP A 227 -24.98 1.40 -21.09
N GLY A 228 -26.02 0.88 -21.74
CA GLY A 228 -25.92 0.03 -22.91
C GLY A 228 -25.67 0.80 -24.22
N PRO A 229 -25.63 0.08 -25.36
CA PRO A 229 -25.37 0.69 -26.66
C PRO A 229 -26.43 1.76 -27.03
N PRO A 230 -26.03 2.88 -27.66
CA PRO A 230 -26.95 3.94 -28.06
C PRO A 230 -27.83 3.51 -29.23
N GLN A 231 -29.09 3.91 -29.19
CA GLN A 231 -30.06 3.80 -30.28
C GLN A 231 -30.62 5.20 -30.59
N GLY A 232 -30.99 5.45 -31.85
CA GLY A 232 -31.44 6.76 -32.29
C GLY A 232 -30.29 7.66 -32.78
N LEU A 233 -30.66 8.83 -33.30
CA LEU A 233 -29.72 9.76 -33.93
C LEU A 233 -30.24 11.19 -33.86
N CYS A 234 -29.39 12.09 -33.39
CA CYS A 234 -29.54 13.54 -33.49
C CYS A 234 -28.46 14.11 -34.41
N VAL A 235 -28.81 15.11 -35.21
CA VAL A 235 -27.86 15.81 -36.10
C VAL A 235 -27.97 17.32 -35.90
N PRO A 236 -26.90 18.10 -36.05
CA PRO A 236 -26.97 19.55 -35.94
C PRO A 236 -27.94 20.16 -36.97
N ASP A 237 -28.68 21.19 -36.56
CA ASP A 237 -29.58 21.94 -37.43
C ASP A 237 -28.80 22.76 -38.48
N THR A 238 -29.49 23.18 -39.55
CA THR A 238 -29.03 23.97 -40.70
C THR A 238 -28.64 25.40 -40.31
N GLY A 239 -27.60 25.51 -39.50
CA GLY A 239 -27.11 26.74 -38.88
C GLY A 239 -26.05 26.48 -37.82
N TYR A 240 -25.92 25.22 -37.38
CA TYR A 240 -24.97 24.79 -36.37
C TYR A 240 -23.86 23.90 -36.97
N LYS A 241 -22.75 23.73 -36.24
CA LYS A 241 -21.65 22.79 -36.52
C LYS A 241 -21.40 21.95 -35.26
N THR A 242 -20.93 20.72 -35.45
CA THR A 242 -20.54 19.82 -34.36
C THR A 242 -19.21 20.28 -33.74
N ASP A 243 -19.19 20.47 -32.42
CA ASP A 243 -17.96 20.52 -31.63
C ASP A 243 -18.00 19.44 -30.54
N GLY A 244 -17.24 18.35 -30.75
CA GLY A 244 -17.32 17.16 -29.92
C GLY A 244 -18.74 16.60 -29.81
N ASN A 245 -19.27 16.56 -28.58
CA ASN A 245 -20.63 16.09 -28.27
C ASN A 245 -21.71 17.19 -28.29
N HIS A 246 -21.37 18.46 -28.61
CA HIS A 246 -22.26 19.62 -28.57
C HIS A 246 -22.41 20.30 -29.96
N SER A 247 -23.37 21.24 -30.08
CA SER A 247 -23.68 22.00 -31.29
C SER A 247 -23.45 23.51 -31.10
N GLU A 248 -22.70 24.16 -32.00
CA GLU A 248 -22.40 25.60 -31.97
C GLU A 248 -22.85 26.34 -33.25
N ILE A 249 -23.19 27.63 -33.15
CA ILE A 249 -23.69 28.47 -34.25
C ILE A 249 -22.58 28.74 -35.29
N ARG A 250 -22.89 28.59 -36.59
CA ARG A 250 -21.95 28.92 -37.68
C ARG A 250 -21.66 30.44 -37.73
N PRO A 251 -20.39 30.88 -37.73
CA PRO A 251 -20.06 32.28 -37.93
C PRO A 251 -20.40 32.73 -39.37
N PRO A 252 -20.81 34.00 -39.57
CA PRO A 252 -21.17 34.51 -40.89
C PRO A 252 -19.93 34.63 -41.80
N VAL A 253 -20.08 34.19 -43.05
CA VAL A 253 -19.05 34.31 -44.09
C VAL A 253 -19.04 35.74 -44.61
N ASN A 254 -17.97 36.49 -44.36
CA ASN A 254 -17.75 37.80 -44.99
C ASN A 254 -17.41 37.60 -46.48
N LEU A 255 -18.41 37.78 -47.35
CA LEU A 255 -18.21 38.14 -48.76
C LEU A 255 -17.67 39.57 -48.82
N PHE A 256 -16.52 39.82 -49.46
CA PHE A 256 -16.25 40.99 -50.33
C PHE A 256 -14.82 40.94 -50.88
N SER A 257 -14.66 40.48 -52.12
CA SER A 257 -13.93 41.16 -53.22
C SER A 257 -13.88 40.25 -54.44
N ALA A 258 -14.33 40.80 -55.58
CA ALA A 258 -14.42 40.20 -56.92
C ALA A 258 -13.58 41.08 -57.89
N PRO A 259 -13.57 40.82 -59.21
CA PRO A 259 -13.19 39.62 -59.95
C PRO A 259 -12.11 39.92 -61.02
N ASP A 260 -11.51 38.92 -61.69
CA ASP A 260 -11.39 38.95 -63.16
C ASP A 260 -10.83 37.68 -63.84
N SER A 261 -11.57 37.30 -64.88
CA SER A 261 -11.20 36.63 -66.15
C SER A 261 -10.98 35.11 -66.25
N ILE A 262 -11.63 34.59 -67.29
CA ILE A 262 -11.86 33.21 -67.73
C ILE A 262 -10.91 32.91 -68.90
N ALA A 263 -10.23 31.76 -68.93
CA ALA A 263 -10.08 30.89 -70.11
C ALA A 263 -9.19 29.64 -69.85
N ASP A 264 -9.84 28.49 -69.95
CA ASP A 264 -9.44 27.14 -70.35
C ASP A 264 -7.97 26.64 -70.37
N SER A 265 -7.78 25.62 -69.52
CA SER A 265 -7.25 24.27 -69.79
C SER A 265 -5.81 24.09 -70.31
N SER A 266 -4.90 23.69 -69.41
CA SER A 266 -4.16 22.40 -69.42
C SER A 266 -2.97 22.42 -68.44
N LEU A 267 -2.66 21.24 -67.87
CA LEU A 267 -1.48 20.86 -67.04
C LEU A 267 -1.54 20.96 -65.49
N GLY A 268 -1.77 19.80 -64.84
CA GLY A 268 -0.96 19.21 -63.75
C GLY A 268 -0.96 19.83 -62.33
N PRO A 269 -1.17 19.03 -61.24
CA PRO A 269 -1.05 19.52 -59.88
C PRO A 269 0.42 19.54 -59.42
N SER A 270 1.01 20.71 -59.27
CA SER A 270 2.23 20.88 -58.47
C SER A 270 2.33 22.30 -57.91
N SER A 271 2.04 22.47 -56.60
CA SER A 271 2.54 23.58 -55.75
C SER A 271 1.86 23.75 -54.36
N VAL A 272 1.17 22.75 -53.80
CA VAL A 272 0.79 22.76 -52.35
C VAL A 272 1.58 21.74 -51.52
N LEU A 273 2.33 20.84 -52.17
CA LEU A 273 3.28 19.96 -51.50
C LEU A 273 4.63 20.61 -51.19
N THR A 274 4.90 21.84 -51.65
CA THR A 274 6.22 22.47 -51.50
C THR A 274 6.38 23.36 -50.26
N ALA A 275 5.32 23.82 -49.59
CA ALA A 275 5.47 24.57 -48.33
C ALA A 275 5.65 23.65 -47.10
N GLY A 276 4.93 22.53 -47.06
CA GLY A 276 5.01 21.55 -45.97
C GLY A 276 6.30 20.74 -45.97
N LEU A 277 6.76 20.28 -47.13
CA LEU A 277 8.03 19.55 -47.25
C LEU A 277 9.24 20.45 -47.04
N VAL A 278 9.21 21.71 -47.47
CA VAL A 278 10.33 22.65 -47.24
C VAL A 278 10.48 22.97 -45.75
N CYS A 279 9.38 23.17 -45.00
CA CYS A 279 9.44 23.32 -43.53
C CYS A 279 9.91 22.04 -42.83
N SER A 280 9.45 20.86 -43.27
CA SER A 280 9.83 19.58 -42.67
C SER A 280 11.31 19.26 -42.89
N VAL A 281 11.81 19.53 -44.11
CA VAL A 281 13.21 19.33 -44.48
C VAL A 281 14.11 20.38 -43.84
N LEU A 282 13.67 21.64 -43.68
CA LEU A 282 14.41 22.65 -42.92
C LEU A 282 14.53 22.29 -41.44
N VAL A 283 13.45 21.81 -40.80
CA VAL A 283 13.50 21.37 -39.40
C VAL A 283 14.41 20.15 -39.25
N PHE A 284 14.36 19.21 -40.19
CA PHE A 284 15.23 18.03 -40.18
C PHE A 284 16.70 18.37 -40.43
N LEU A 285 17.00 19.30 -41.36
CA LEU A 285 18.36 19.78 -41.62
C LEU A 285 18.91 20.64 -40.47
N ILE A 286 18.06 21.42 -39.79
CA ILE A 286 18.44 22.15 -38.57
C ILE A 286 18.74 21.16 -37.43
N LEU A 287 17.94 20.10 -37.26
CA LEU A 287 18.21 19.05 -36.28
C LEU A 287 19.51 18.30 -36.58
N ILE A 288 19.78 17.95 -37.84
CA ILE A 288 21.05 17.33 -38.23
C ILE A 288 22.22 18.30 -38.00
N ALA A 289 22.06 19.60 -38.31
CA ALA A 289 23.09 20.60 -38.06
C ALA A 289 23.37 20.80 -36.56
N VAL A 290 22.34 20.77 -35.72
CA VAL A 290 22.48 20.84 -34.25
C VAL A 290 23.18 19.60 -33.71
N VAL A 291 22.84 18.40 -34.20
CA VAL A 291 23.52 17.15 -33.84
C VAL A 291 24.98 17.16 -34.34
N PHE A 292 25.25 17.65 -35.55
CA PHE A 292 26.61 17.76 -36.07
C PHE A 292 27.44 18.80 -35.31
N ILE A 293 26.87 19.94 -34.91
CA ILE A 293 27.53 20.95 -34.08
C ILE A 293 27.81 20.38 -32.67
N PHE A 294 26.89 19.57 -32.12
CA PHE A 294 27.06 18.93 -30.82
C PHE A 294 28.15 17.84 -30.86
N VAL A 295 28.17 17.01 -31.91
CA VAL A 295 29.20 15.99 -32.14
C VAL A 295 30.56 16.61 -32.45
N ARG A 296 30.60 17.73 -33.21
CA ARG A 296 31.86 18.44 -33.53
C ARG A 296 32.40 19.26 -32.35
N ARG A 297 31.54 19.78 -31.46
CA ARG A 297 31.95 20.37 -30.17
C ARG A 297 32.50 19.32 -29.21
N HIS A 298 31.97 18.09 -29.23
CA HIS A 298 32.50 17.00 -28.40
C HIS A 298 33.80 16.37 -28.95
N LYS A 299 34.08 16.52 -30.26
CA LYS A 299 35.32 16.06 -30.90
C LYS A 299 36.46 17.09 -30.93
N LEU A 300 36.21 18.34 -30.49
CA LEU A 300 37.20 19.42 -30.49
C LEU A 300 37.70 19.82 -29.08
N SER A 301 37.22 19.16 -28.00
CA SER A 301 37.66 19.40 -26.62
C SER A 301 38.42 18.23 -25.98
N GLY A 302 39.05 17.36 -26.77
CA GLY A 302 39.81 16.22 -26.24
C GLY A 302 40.94 15.82 -27.18
N GLY A 303 42.01 16.61 -27.18
CA GLY A 303 43.24 16.30 -27.88
C GLY A 303 44.41 17.09 -27.31
N GLN A 304 45.06 16.55 -26.29
CA GLN A 304 46.51 16.67 -26.17
C GLN A 304 47.09 15.34 -25.70
N GLU A 305 47.89 14.77 -26.59
CA GLU A 305 48.69 13.56 -26.44
C GLU A 305 49.78 13.76 -25.38
N THR A 306 49.99 12.75 -24.55
CA THR A 306 51.32 12.40 -24.03
C THR A 306 51.47 10.88 -24.04
N GLU A 307 52.38 10.41 -24.88
CA GLU A 307 52.84 9.02 -24.99
C GLU A 307 54.01 8.73 -23.98
N PRO A 308 54.59 7.53 -23.90
CA PRO A 308 54.30 6.53 -22.87
C PRO A 308 55.44 6.38 -21.84
N LEU A 309 55.11 5.88 -20.64
CA LEU A 309 56.11 5.31 -19.72
C LEU A 309 55.71 3.89 -19.31
N SER A 310 56.67 3.01 -19.59
CA SER A 310 56.64 1.55 -19.55
C SER A 310 56.79 0.95 -18.14
N ARG A 311 56.37 -0.33 -18.03
CA ARG A 311 56.75 -1.36 -17.03
C ARG A 311 56.17 -1.15 -15.62
N SER A 312 55.73 -2.15 -14.86
CA SER A 312 55.68 -3.62 -14.96
C SER A 312 55.01 -4.11 -13.67
N GLY A 313 54.21 -5.18 -13.70
CA GLY A 313 53.68 -5.76 -12.45
C GLY A 313 52.60 -6.82 -12.64
N VAL A 314 52.95 -7.93 -13.27
CA VAL A 314 52.13 -9.14 -13.38
C VAL A 314 52.13 -9.88 -12.03
N THR A 315 50.96 -10.30 -11.56
CA THR A 315 50.78 -11.64 -10.95
C THR A 315 49.47 -12.25 -11.44
N GLN A 316 49.62 -13.24 -12.31
CA GLN A 316 48.58 -14.17 -12.77
C GLN A 316 48.09 -15.03 -11.60
N TYR A 317 46.79 -15.34 -11.55
CA TYR A 317 46.32 -16.63 -11.07
C TYR A 317 45.39 -17.28 -12.11
N ARG A 318 45.72 -18.54 -12.40
CA ARG A 318 45.18 -19.43 -13.44
C ARG A 318 43.69 -19.74 -13.24
N ARG A 319 42.95 -19.81 -14.36
CA ARG A 319 41.71 -20.59 -14.50
C ARG A 319 41.99 -22.09 -14.30
N PRO A 320 41.09 -22.84 -13.64
CA PRO A 320 40.87 -24.25 -13.95
C PRO A 320 39.78 -24.39 -15.02
N GLN A 321 39.98 -25.41 -15.84
CA GLN A 321 39.25 -25.73 -17.06
C GLN A 321 37.84 -26.28 -16.81
N GLU A 322 36.98 -26.05 -17.80
CA GLU A 322 35.67 -26.66 -17.99
C GLU A 322 35.74 -28.20 -17.90
N LEU A 323 34.90 -28.77 -17.03
CA LEU A 323 34.57 -30.18 -17.02
C LEU A 323 33.13 -30.34 -17.52
N VAL A 324 33.04 -30.69 -18.79
CA VAL A 324 31.83 -31.15 -19.47
C VAL A 324 31.47 -32.52 -18.90
N TYR A 325 30.31 -32.67 -18.26
CA TYR A 325 29.69 -33.97 -18.04
C TYR A 325 28.47 -34.15 -18.93
N THR A 326 28.65 -35.02 -19.91
CA THR A 326 27.62 -35.61 -20.77
C THR A 326 26.69 -36.50 -19.96
N ALA A 327 25.38 -36.24 -20.03
CA ALA A 327 24.34 -37.12 -19.49
C ALA A 327 23.93 -38.18 -20.53
N HIS A 328 23.87 -39.45 -20.11
CA HIS A 328 23.13 -40.52 -20.78
C HIS A 328 22.48 -41.42 -19.69
N PRO A 329 21.42 -42.18 -20.03
CA PRO A 329 20.19 -42.34 -19.23
C PRO A 329 20.03 -43.77 -18.67
N GLU A 330 18.86 -44.06 -18.09
CA GLU A 330 18.37 -45.34 -17.49
C GLU A 330 18.46 -45.35 -15.95
N LEU A 331 17.42 -45.59 -15.13
CA LEU A 331 16.11 -46.25 -15.27
C LEU A 331 15.03 -45.48 -14.48
N ILE A 332 13.93 -45.12 -15.16
CA ILE A 332 12.68 -44.69 -14.54
C ILE A 332 11.79 -45.93 -14.42
N ASN A 333 11.50 -46.38 -13.19
CA ASN A 333 10.37 -47.27 -12.94
C ASN A 333 9.13 -46.41 -12.66
N ILE A 334 8.27 -46.37 -13.67
CA ILE A 334 6.92 -45.78 -13.66
C ILE A 334 6.01 -46.71 -12.84
N CYS A 335 5.42 -46.21 -11.76
CA CYS A 335 4.17 -46.78 -11.24
C CYS A 335 3.00 -45.89 -11.66
N ARG A 336 2.22 -46.42 -12.60
CA ARG A 336 0.93 -45.88 -13.08
C ARG A 336 -0.08 -45.81 -11.93
N MET A 337 -0.76 -44.68 -11.82
CA MET A 337 -2.10 -44.63 -11.24
C MET A 337 -3.09 -45.26 -12.22
N SER A 338 -3.85 -46.24 -11.74
CA SER A 338 -5.14 -46.61 -12.34
C SER A 338 -6.13 -47.02 -11.24
N SER A 339 -7.32 -46.43 -11.37
CA SER A 339 -8.64 -46.82 -10.86
C SER A 339 -8.89 -46.90 -9.35
N CYS A 340 -9.83 -46.05 -8.93
CA CYS A 340 -10.66 -46.18 -7.75
C CYS A 340 -11.38 -47.54 -7.71
N ASP A 341 -11.51 -48.12 -6.51
CA ASP A 341 -12.78 -48.72 -6.11
C ASP A 341 -13.01 -48.64 -4.58
N GLN A 342 -14.28 -48.78 -4.22
CA GLN A 342 -14.94 -48.45 -2.97
C GLN A 342 -14.70 -49.48 -1.85
N SER A 343 -14.11 -49.05 -0.73
CA SER A 343 -14.47 -49.48 0.65
C SER A 343 -13.47 -48.87 1.65
N GLY A 344 -13.99 -48.32 2.75
CA GLY A 344 -13.19 -47.65 3.78
C GLY A 344 -12.23 -48.53 4.59
N ASP A 345 -11.52 -47.84 5.48
CA ASP A 345 -10.57 -48.28 6.51
C ASP A 345 -9.11 -48.50 6.08
N CYS A 346 -8.23 -47.57 6.51
CA CYS A 346 -6.79 -47.79 6.59
C CYS A 346 -6.36 -47.76 8.07
N ARG A 347 -5.88 -48.91 8.57
CA ARG A 347 -5.09 -49.04 9.81
C ARG A 347 -3.60 -49.09 9.48
N PRO A 348 -2.69 -48.66 10.39
CA PRO A 348 -1.25 -48.73 10.17
C PRO A 348 -0.72 -50.17 10.36
N CYS A 349 0.14 -50.63 9.45
CA CYS A 349 0.94 -51.85 9.61
C CYS A 349 2.34 -51.54 10.19
N PRO A 350 2.91 -52.42 11.03
CA PRO A 350 4.19 -52.21 11.73
C PRO A 350 5.42 -52.66 10.90
N PRO A 351 6.65 -52.24 11.27
CA PRO A 351 7.86 -52.60 10.55
C PRO A 351 8.30 -54.03 10.88
N ARG A 352 8.68 -54.79 9.85
CA ARG A 352 9.33 -56.10 9.97
C ARG A 352 10.81 -55.98 9.65
N SER A 353 11.58 -56.51 10.59
CA SER A 353 13.00 -56.83 10.54
C SER A 353 13.33 -57.85 9.44
N THR A 354 14.56 -57.78 8.94
CA THR A 354 15.24 -58.92 8.33
C THR A 354 16.63 -59.04 8.95
N THR A 355 16.81 -60.14 9.67
CA THR A 355 18.08 -60.69 10.16
C THR A 355 18.58 -61.76 9.20
N LEU A 356 19.89 -61.82 9.00
CA LEU A 356 20.75 -62.96 8.63
C LEU A 356 22.18 -62.42 8.84
N GLY A 357 23.02 -62.83 9.77
CA GLY A 357 23.19 -64.08 10.50
C GLY A 357 24.57 -64.62 10.15
N GLU A 358 25.55 -64.52 11.06
CA GLU A 358 26.59 -65.54 11.32
C GLU A 358 27.57 -65.12 12.43
N GLU A 359 28.03 -66.12 13.17
CA GLU A 359 28.64 -66.13 14.50
C GLU A 359 30.16 -65.84 14.49
N VAL A 360 30.75 -65.54 15.66
CA VAL A 360 31.88 -66.27 16.31
C VAL A 360 32.76 -65.38 17.23
N SER A 361 32.70 -65.74 18.53
CA SER A 361 33.72 -65.77 19.59
C SER A 361 34.51 -64.54 20.09
N GLN A 362 34.70 -64.58 21.42
CA GLN A 362 35.45 -63.72 22.33
C GLN A 362 36.97 -63.65 22.04
N ARG A 363 37.58 -62.48 22.31
CA ARG A 363 38.83 -62.35 23.11
C ARG A 363 39.21 -60.89 23.41
N ASP A 364 39.64 -60.69 24.65
CA ASP A 364 40.34 -59.52 25.20
C ASP A 364 41.63 -59.16 24.46
N ASN A 365 41.89 -57.85 24.30
CA ASN A 365 43.05 -57.12 24.87
C ASN A 365 43.46 -55.90 24.01
N GLY A 366 43.41 -54.72 24.63
CA GLY A 366 44.55 -53.79 24.71
C GLY A 366 44.85 -52.85 23.53
N TYR A 367 45.14 -51.59 23.91
CA TYR A 367 45.81 -50.49 23.19
C TYR A 367 44.95 -49.41 22.50
N GLU A 368 44.76 -48.34 23.29
CA GLU A 368 45.03 -46.93 22.97
C GLU A 368 44.48 -46.27 21.70
N GLN A 369 43.47 -45.43 21.95
CA GLN A 369 43.31 -44.05 21.45
C GLN A 369 43.57 -43.78 19.95
N LEU A 370 42.47 -43.71 19.20
CA LEU A 370 42.16 -42.47 18.49
C LEU A 370 40.84 -41.91 19.01
N HIS A 371 40.94 -40.96 19.94
CA HIS A 371 39.87 -40.01 20.20
C HIS A 371 39.70 -39.14 18.96
N THR A 372 38.55 -39.24 18.29
CA THR A 372 38.07 -38.22 17.36
C THR A 372 36.59 -37.97 17.62
N ASP A 373 36.33 -36.88 18.35
CA ASP A 373 35.21 -35.94 18.19
C ASP A 373 33.78 -36.48 18.12
N ARG A 374 33.32 -37.25 19.13
CA ARG A 374 31.89 -37.53 19.37
C ARG A 374 31.23 -37.01 20.66
N PRO A 375 31.93 -36.61 21.76
CA PRO A 375 31.24 -36.36 23.02
C PRO A 375 30.50 -35.02 23.13
N GLN A 376 30.71 -34.05 22.22
CA GLN A 376 30.10 -32.72 22.33
C GLN A 376 28.74 -32.57 21.62
N LEU A 377 28.53 -33.26 20.49
CA LEU A 377 27.23 -33.26 19.81
C LEU A 377 26.15 -33.96 20.63
N GLU A 378 26.48 -35.06 21.33
CA GLU A 378 25.57 -35.74 22.26
C GLU A 378 25.15 -34.82 23.42
N SER A 379 26.08 -34.03 23.98
CA SER A 379 25.76 -33.03 25.02
C SER A 379 24.88 -31.86 24.53
N THR A 380 24.89 -31.58 23.21
CA THR A 380 24.02 -30.56 22.58
C THR A 380 22.61 -31.12 22.34
N ILE A 381 22.49 -32.44 22.14
CA ILE A 381 21.23 -33.17 21.99
C ILE A 381 20.57 -33.44 23.35
N GLU A 382 21.33 -33.75 24.40
CA GLU A 382 20.82 -33.93 25.78
C GLU A 382 20.14 -32.66 26.33
N VAL A 383 20.62 -31.48 25.94
CA VAL A 383 20.02 -30.17 26.26
C VAL A 383 18.57 -30.04 25.75
N LEU A 384 18.22 -30.77 24.70
CA LEU A 384 16.93 -30.72 24.03
C LEU A 384 15.90 -31.70 24.62
N GLU A 385 16.27 -32.48 25.65
CA GLU A 385 15.39 -33.39 26.37
C GLU A 385 14.21 -32.62 27.00
N GLY A 386 13.11 -32.56 26.27
CA GLY A 386 11.87 -31.88 26.65
C GLY A 386 11.28 -30.93 25.61
N MET A 387 11.79 -30.89 24.38
CA MET A 387 11.06 -30.47 23.18
C MET A 387 10.36 -31.67 22.54
N SER A 388 9.40 -31.47 21.62
CA SER A 388 8.76 -32.61 20.94
C SER A 388 9.81 -33.52 20.25
N ASP A 389 9.81 -34.82 20.57
CA ASP A 389 10.76 -35.80 20.02
C ASP A 389 10.79 -35.83 18.47
N ARG A 390 9.74 -35.33 17.82
CA ARG A 390 9.63 -35.23 16.36
C ARG A 390 10.53 -34.14 15.78
N LEU A 391 10.40 -32.90 16.25
CA LEU A 391 11.17 -31.76 15.74
C LEU A 391 12.69 -31.96 15.88
N LEU A 392 13.12 -32.62 16.95
CA LEU A 392 14.52 -32.95 17.19
C LEU A 392 15.04 -34.05 16.25
N CYS A 393 14.20 -35.03 15.94
CA CYS A 393 14.53 -36.05 14.95
C CYS A 393 14.67 -35.40 13.55
N ASP A 394 13.77 -34.48 13.22
CA ASP A 394 13.68 -33.83 11.91
C ASP A 394 14.82 -32.81 11.67
N LEU A 395 15.39 -32.22 12.72
CA LEU A 395 16.52 -31.27 12.63
C LEU A 395 17.90 -31.89 12.88
N ARG A 396 17.98 -33.18 13.26
CA ARG A 396 19.21 -33.79 13.78
C ARG A 396 20.44 -33.67 12.86
N ASP A 397 20.22 -33.78 11.57
CA ASP A 397 21.23 -33.72 10.51
C ASP A 397 21.69 -32.30 10.16
N VAL A 398 20.92 -31.28 10.52
CA VAL A 398 21.28 -29.87 10.37
C VAL A 398 21.78 -29.24 11.68
N MET A 399 21.80 -29.99 12.78
CA MET A 399 22.35 -29.53 14.05
C MET A 399 23.87 -29.39 13.98
N VAL A 400 24.37 -28.24 14.42
CA VAL A 400 25.77 -27.84 14.37
C VAL A 400 26.30 -27.59 15.78
N GLU A 401 27.52 -28.05 16.04
CA GLU A 401 28.24 -27.75 17.28
C GLU A 401 28.52 -26.24 17.39
N ARG A 402 28.15 -25.64 18.53
CA ARG A 402 28.32 -24.19 18.77
C ARG A 402 29.77 -23.72 18.61
N THR A 403 30.75 -24.58 18.87
CA THR A 403 32.20 -24.31 18.73
C THR A 403 32.64 -24.08 17.29
N LYS A 404 31.88 -24.57 16.31
CA LYS A 404 32.14 -24.38 14.88
C LYS A 404 31.61 -23.05 14.34
N LEU A 405 30.94 -22.26 15.17
CA LEU A 405 30.36 -20.97 14.81
C LEU A 405 31.04 -19.85 15.61
N ILE A 406 31.61 -18.88 14.91
CA ILE A 406 32.12 -17.65 15.50
C ILE A 406 31.13 -16.53 15.17
N MET A 407 30.58 -15.89 16.19
CA MET A 407 29.68 -14.75 16.03
C MET A 407 30.49 -13.49 15.74
N GLY A 408 30.03 -12.69 14.78
CA GLY A 408 30.59 -11.38 14.43
C GLY A 408 29.62 -10.25 14.76
N GLN A 409 29.73 -9.18 13.97
CA GLN A 409 28.91 -7.98 14.10
C GLN A 409 27.42 -8.24 13.90
N LYS A 410 26.58 -7.44 14.52
CA LYS A 410 25.14 -7.45 14.29
C LYS A 410 24.82 -6.74 12.97
N LEU A 411 24.19 -7.47 12.05
CA LEU A 411 23.79 -6.96 10.74
C LEU A 411 22.45 -6.22 10.79
N GLY A 412 21.55 -6.61 11.69
CA GLY A 412 20.23 -5.97 11.77
C GLY A 412 19.31 -6.52 12.86
N LYS A 413 18.16 -5.86 13.03
CA LYS A 413 17.10 -6.25 13.96
C LYS A 413 15.75 -6.24 13.24
N GLY A 414 15.22 -7.42 12.96
CA GLY A 414 13.92 -7.61 12.30
C GLY A 414 12.77 -7.77 13.30
N GLU A 415 11.58 -8.04 12.77
CA GLU A 415 10.37 -8.34 13.55
C GLU A 415 10.50 -9.65 14.35
N PHE A 416 11.19 -10.64 13.77
CA PHE A 416 11.34 -11.99 14.32
C PHE A 416 12.61 -12.21 15.15
N GLY A 417 13.54 -11.24 15.20
CA GLY A 417 14.85 -11.51 15.79
C GLY A 417 15.95 -10.50 15.49
N ALA A 418 17.17 -10.83 15.93
CA ALA A 418 18.40 -10.16 15.51
C ALA A 418 19.15 -11.05 14.51
N VAL A 419 19.84 -10.42 13.56
CA VAL A 419 20.71 -11.11 12.60
C VAL A 419 22.13 -10.62 12.81
N TYR A 420 23.06 -11.56 12.90
CA TYR A 420 24.49 -11.32 13.07
C TYR A 420 25.24 -11.87 11.86
N GLU A 421 26.39 -11.31 11.60
CA GLU A 421 27.42 -11.93 10.80
C GLU A 421 28.06 -13.05 11.62
N GLY A 422 28.57 -14.08 10.95
CA GLY A 422 29.38 -15.10 11.59
C GLY A 422 30.34 -15.78 10.63
N THR A 423 31.24 -16.56 11.20
CA THR A 423 32.09 -17.50 10.47
C THR A 423 31.72 -18.91 10.90
N PHE A 424 31.30 -19.74 9.95
CA PHE A 424 30.96 -21.13 10.17
C PHE A 424 32.01 -22.04 9.55
N SER A 425 32.56 -22.96 10.36
CA SER A 425 33.62 -23.89 9.97
C SER A 425 33.08 -25.34 9.99
N PRO A 426 32.33 -25.80 8.96
CA PRO A 426 31.77 -27.15 8.93
C PRO A 426 32.85 -28.23 9.00
N GLN A 427 34.02 -27.97 8.40
CA GLN A 427 35.20 -28.82 8.40
C GLN A 427 36.46 -28.00 8.72
N LYS A 428 37.49 -28.65 9.26
CA LYS A 428 38.73 -28.00 9.68
C LYS A 428 39.42 -27.37 8.46
N GLY A 429 39.52 -26.04 8.45
CA GLY A 429 40.14 -25.26 7.37
C GLY A 429 39.19 -24.78 6.26
N GLN A 430 37.88 -25.01 6.41
CA GLN A 430 36.86 -24.47 5.51
C GLN A 430 36.01 -23.45 6.28
N ASP A 431 36.40 -22.18 6.23
CA ASP A 431 35.68 -21.10 6.88
C ASP A 431 34.72 -20.43 5.88
N ILE A 432 33.45 -20.34 6.26
CA ILE A 432 32.38 -19.80 5.43
C ILE A 432 31.80 -18.59 6.16
N ARG A 433 31.71 -17.45 5.48
CA ARG A 433 30.99 -16.28 5.98
C ARG A 433 29.49 -16.56 5.95
N VAL A 434 28.81 -16.37 7.07
CA VAL A 434 27.39 -16.71 7.25
C VAL A 434 26.61 -15.57 7.89
N ALA A 435 25.30 -15.60 7.71
CA ALA A 435 24.36 -14.83 8.51
C ALA A 435 23.73 -15.74 9.58
N VAL A 436 23.61 -15.24 10.81
CA VAL A 436 23.10 -15.98 11.96
C VAL A 436 21.87 -15.27 12.52
N LYS A 437 20.70 -15.88 12.36
CA LYS A 437 19.41 -15.36 12.86
C LYS A 437 19.12 -15.93 14.25
N THR A 438 18.71 -15.07 15.18
CA THR A 438 18.36 -15.44 16.57
C THR A 438 17.16 -14.67 17.09
N LEU A 439 16.45 -15.20 18.09
CA LEU A 439 15.24 -14.59 18.68
C LEU A 439 15.53 -13.31 19.49
N LYS A 440 14.54 -12.42 19.58
CA LYS A 440 14.63 -11.15 20.30
C LYS A 440 14.23 -11.31 21.77
N GLY A 441 15.16 -11.05 22.69
CA GLY A 441 14.92 -11.11 24.14
C GLY A 441 15.21 -12.49 24.73
N ALA A 442 15.07 -12.63 26.06
CA ALA A 442 15.20 -13.94 26.70
C ALA A 442 14.10 -14.86 26.18
N VAL A 443 14.44 -16.06 25.72
CA VAL A 443 13.43 -17.07 25.39
C VAL A 443 12.62 -17.34 26.65
N HIS A 444 11.34 -16.96 26.66
CA HIS A 444 10.51 -17.01 27.86
C HIS A 444 9.76 -18.34 28.01
N SER A 445 9.65 -19.12 26.92
CA SER A 445 8.88 -20.37 26.87
C SER A 445 9.49 -21.38 25.89
N LYS A 446 9.19 -22.67 26.06
CA LYS A 446 9.59 -23.72 25.12
C LYS A 446 8.84 -23.61 23.79
N GLU A 447 7.62 -23.07 23.82
CA GLU A 447 6.78 -22.85 22.66
C GLU A 447 7.38 -21.82 21.68
N ASP A 448 8.03 -20.77 22.19
CA ASP A 448 8.73 -19.78 21.35
C ASP A 448 9.93 -20.40 20.63
N LEU A 449 10.68 -21.27 21.32
CA LEU A 449 11.79 -22.03 20.75
C LEU A 449 11.32 -23.00 19.67
N GLU A 450 10.27 -23.78 19.93
CA GLU A 450 9.67 -24.68 18.95
C GLU A 450 9.09 -23.93 17.74
N SER A 451 8.46 -22.77 17.96
CA SER A 451 7.92 -21.95 16.86
C SER A 451 9.01 -21.40 15.95
N PHE A 452 10.17 -21.06 16.50
CA PHE A 452 11.31 -20.56 15.73
C PHE A 452 12.02 -21.68 14.96
N LEU A 453 12.24 -22.83 15.60
CA LEU A 453 12.91 -23.97 14.98
C LEU A 453 12.09 -24.64 13.87
N LYS A 454 10.76 -24.45 13.85
CA LYS A 454 9.91 -24.83 12.71
C LYS A 454 10.29 -24.11 11.41
N GLU A 455 10.82 -22.89 11.47
CA GLU A 455 11.32 -22.20 10.27
C GLU A 455 12.51 -22.97 9.67
N ALA A 456 13.45 -23.40 10.51
CA ALA A 456 14.59 -24.20 10.10
C ALA A 456 14.19 -25.60 9.57
N GLU A 457 13.22 -26.26 10.21
CA GLU A 457 12.71 -27.57 9.78
C GLU A 457 12.17 -27.52 8.35
N ILE A 458 11.42 -26.45 8.04
CA ILE A 458 10.91 -26.19 6.70
C ILE A 458 12.06 -25.92 5.73
N MET A 459 12.96 -25.00 6.08
CA MET A 459 14.06 -24.56 5.21
C MET A 459 15.06 -25.67 4.87
N LYS A 460 15.20 -26.68 5.73
CA LYS A 460 16.06 -27.85 5.50
C LYS A 460 15.75 -28.57 4.18
N HIS A 461 14.51 -28.52 3.72
CA HIS A 461 14.07 -29.25 2.52
C HIS A 461 14.27 -28.46 1.22
N PHE A 462 14.73 -27.22 1.28
CA PHE A 462 14.89 -26.37 0.11
C PHE A 462 16.32 -26.45 -0.46
N ASP A 463 16.38 -26.72 -1.75
CA ASP A 463 17.61 -26.75 -2.55
C ASP A 463 17.34 -26.12 -3.92
N HIS A 464 17.57 -24.81 -4.02
CA HIS A 464 17.44 -24.04 -5.25
C HIS A 464 18.29 -22.78 -5.19
N VAL A 465 18.89 -22.38 -6.32
CA VAL A 465 19.81 -21.22 -6.38
C VAL A 465 19.13 -19.90 -6.00
N ASN A 466 17.84 -19.75 -6.28
CA ASN A 466 17.05 -18.54 -5.94
C ASN A 466 16.19 -18.70 -4.67
N VAL A 467 16.51 -19.64 -3.77
CA VAL A 467 15.84 -19.82 -2.48
C VAL A 467 16.91 -19.94 -1.40
N VAL A 468 16.79 -19.18 -0.31
CA VAL A 468 17.78 -19.24 0.77
C VAL A 468 17.76 -20.62 1.42
N ARG A 469 18.88 -21.35 1.33
CA ARG A 469 19.06 -22.64 1.99
C ARG A 469 19.47 -22.49 3.45
N LEU A 470 19.10 -23.46 4.27
CA LEU A 470 19.63 -23.62 5.62
C LEU A 470 21.04 -24.24 5.56
N LEU A 471 22.02 -23.65 6.27
CA LEU A 471 23.35 -24.26 6.44
C LEU A 471 23.44 -25.09 7.73
N GLY A 472 22.72 -24.68 8.77
CA GLY A 472 22.64 -25.42 10.02
C GLY A 472 21.93 -24.68 11.13
N VAL A 473 21.77 -25.34 12.26
CA VAL A 473 21.17 -24.80 13.49
C VAL A 473 22.12 -25.08 14.65
N ALA A 474 22.48 -24.03 15.40
CA ALA A 474 23.24 -24.15 16.64
C ALA A 474 22.42 -23.69 17.85
N LEU A 475 22.80 -24.13 19.04
CA LEU A 475 22.18 -23.72 20.30
C LEU A 475 23.23 -23.09 21.20
N GLU A 476 22.90 -21.93 21.75
CA GLU A 476 23.77 -21.21 22.68
C GLU A 476 23.19 -21.20 24.10
N ARG A 477 24.05 -21.45 25.10
CA ARG A 477 23.66 -21.37 26.52
C ARG A 477 23.63 -19.92 26.96
N ASP A 478 22.48 -19.46 27.45
CA ASP A 478 22.39 -18.19 28.17
C ASP A 478 22.69 -18.42 29.66
N LEU A 479 23.69 -17.73 30.20
CA LEU A 479 24.10 -17.85 31.61
C LEU A 479 23.02 -17.33 32.59
N GLY A 480 22.03 -16.57 32.10
CA GLY A 480 20.92 -16.02 32.88
C GLY A 480 19.58 -16.78 32.76
N SER A 481 19.49 -17.82 31.93
CA SER A 481 18.24 -18.56 31.65
C SER A 481 18.50 -20.05 31.55
N SER A 482 17.51 -20.87 31.97
CA SER A 482 17.54 -22.33 31.75
C SER A 482 17.19 -22.74 30.32
N ILE A 483 16.92 -21.79 29.42
CA ILE A 483 16.51 -22.04 28.03
C ILE A 483 17.62 -21.60 27.07
N HIS A 484 17.98 -22.48 26.14
CA HIS A 484 18.98 -22.23 25.10
C HIS A 484 18.45 -21.29 24.01
N VAL A 485 19.34 -20.44 23.49
CA VAL A 485 19.05 -19.51 22.40
C VAL A 485 19.32 -20.22 21.06
N PRO A 486 18.32 -20.31 20.15
CA PRO A 486 18.51 -20.91 18.84
C PRO A 486 19.21 -19.95 17.89
N LEU A 487 20.16 -20.49 17.12
CA LEU A 487 20.94 -19.79 16.10
C LEU A 487 20.74 -20.50 14.76
N VAL A 488 20.01 -19.86 13.85
CA VAL A 488 19.80 -20.37 12.48
C VAL A 488 20.89 -19.81 11.58
N ILE A 489 21.70 -20.70 10.99
CA ILE A 489 22.86 -20.36 10.17
C ILE A 489 22.46 -20.38 8.69
N LEU A 490 22.63 -19.25 8.02
CA LEU A 490 22.23 -18.99 6.64
C LEU A 490 23.41 -18.48 5.82
N PRO A 491 23.39 -18.61 4.48
CA PRO A 491 24.38 -17.98 3.61
C PRO A 491 24.43 -16.47 3.86
N PHE A 492 25.63 -15.90 3.90
CA PHE A 492 25.81 -14.45 3.97
C PHE A 492 25.48 -13.82 2.61
N MET A 493 24.52 -12.90 2.61
CA MET A 493 24.05 -12.21 1.40
C MET A 493 24.61 -10.79 1.42
N LYS A 494 25.74 -10.59 0.72
CA LYS A 494 26.59 -9.40 0.85
C LYS A 494 25.85 -8.09 0.63
N HIS A 495 24.90 -8.03 -0.30
CA HIS A 495 24.24 -6.76 -0.64
C HIS A 495 22.92 -6.54 0.12
N GLY A 496 22.63 -7.38 1.12
CA GLY A 496 21.44 -7.26 1.95
C GLY A 496 20.15 -7.58 1.18
N ASP A 497 19.05 -6.95 1.59
CA ASP A 497 17.75 -7.14 0.95
C ASP A 497 17.57 -6.25 -0.30
N LEU A 498 16.82 -6.77 -1.27
CA LEU A 498 16.59 -6.14 -2.56
C LEU A 498 15.88 -4.79 -2.44
N HIS A 499 15.00 -4.60 -1.46
CA HIS A 499 14.30 -3.32 -1.27
C HIS A 499 15.25 -2.21 -0.82
N SER A 500 16.11 -2.49 0.14
CA SER A 500 17.16 -1.57 0.60
C SER A 500 18.12 -1.23 -0.54
N PHE A 501 18.55 -2.23 -1.32
CA PHE A 501 19.37 -2.02 -2.52
C PHE A 501 18.68 -1.10 -3.55
N LEU A 502 17.41 -1.36 -3.89
CA LEU A 502 16.66 -0.54 -4.83
C LEU A 502 16.47 0.90 -4.34
N LYS A 503 16.22 1.10 -3.05
CA LYS A 503 16.12 2.44 -2.46
C LYS A 503 17.43 3.21 -2.52
N ALA A 504 18.56 2.55 -2.26
CA ALA A 504 19.87 3.18 -2.34
C ALA A 504 20.15 3.72 -3.75
N THR A 505 19.69 3.03 -4.80
CA THR A 505 19.83 3.48 -6.21
C THR A 505 19.01 4.74 -6.55
N ARG A 506 18.08 5.16 -5.67
CA ARG A 506 17.23 6.35 -5.85
C ARG A 506 17.71 7.56 -5.03
N TYR A 507 18.35 7.33 -3.89
CA TYR A 507 18.62 8.35 -2.87
C TYR A 507 20.07 8.40 -2.37
N GLY A 508 20.97 7.53 -2.84
CA GLY A 508 22.39 7.61 -2.49
C GLY A 508 23.06 8.88 -3.03
N ASP A 509 24.19 9.26 -2.43
CA ASP A 509 24.99 10.44 -2.80
C ASP A 509 25.43 10.44 -4.29
N ILE A 510 25.33 9.28 -4.95
CA ILE A 510 25.46 9.10 -6.40
C ILE A 510 24.22 8.32 -6.89
N PRO A 511 23.37 8.88 -7.78
CA PRO A 511 22.27 8.15 -8.38
C PRO A 511 22.79 6.96 -9.20
N MET A 512 22.68 5.76 -8.65
CA MET A 512 23.11 4.55 -9.35
C MET A 512 22.06 4.19 -10.40
N PHE A 513 22.47 4.12 -11.66
CA PHE A 513 21.60 3.64 -12.71
C PHE A 513 21.60 2.10 -12.71
N VAL A 514 20.48 1.49 -12.30
CA VAL A 514 20.25 0.06 -12.51
C VAL A 514 19.60 -0.13 -13.89
N PRO A 515 20.26 -0.80 -14.85
CA PRO A 515 19.69 -1.05 -16.17
C PRO A 515 18.41 -1.86 -16.09
N HIS A 516 17.49 -1.63 -17.03
CA HIS A 516 16.21 -2.33 -17.07
C HIS A 516 16.38 -3.85 -17.18
N GLN A 517 17.41 -4.32 -17.88
CA GLN A 517 17.77 -5.73 -17.97
C GLN A 517 18.05 -6.36 -16.60
N ARG A 518 18.75 -5.65 -15.70
CA ARG A 518 19.03 -6.16 -14.34
C ARG A 518 17.78 -6.18 -13.48
N LEU A 519 16.88 -5.21 -13.63
CA LEU A 519 15.57 -5.23 -12.97
C LEU A 519 14.74 -6.44 -13.40
N LEU A 520 14.73 -6.77 -14.70
CA LEU A 520 14.11 -8.00 -15.21
C LEU A 520 14.82 -9.26 -14.67
N GLY A 521 16.15 -9.24 -14.58
CA GLY A 521 16.93 -10.31 -13.95
C GLY A 521 16.48 -10.62 -12.53
N PHE A 522 16.31 -9.59 -11.69
CA PHE A 522 15.79 -9.76 -10.33
C PHE A 522 14.39 -10.40 -10.31
N MET A 523 13.51 -9.99 -11.21
CA MET A 523 12.16 -10.59 -11.31
C MET A 523 12.22 -12.06 -11.77
N ILE A 524 13.11 -12.39 -12.70
CA ILE A 524 13.31 -13.75 -13.21
C ILE A 524 13.81 -14.68 -12.10
N ASP A 525 14.78 -14.22 -11.32
CA ASP A 525 15.32 -14.97 -10.18
C ASP A 525 14.24 -15.27 -9.14
N ILE A 526 13.47 -14.26 -8.75
CA ILE A 526 12.36 -14.43 -7.80
C ILE A 526 11.29 -15.38 -8.36
N ALA A 527 10.94 -15.25 -9.64
CA ALA A 527 9.96 -16.14 -10.29
C ALA A 527 10.44 -17.60 -10.28
N ALA A 528 11.73 -17.86 -10.54
CA ALA A 528 12.31 -19.19 -10.49
C ALA A 528 12.30 -19.78 -9.06
N GLY A 529 12.66 -18.97 -8.05
CA GLY A 529 12.58 -19.38 -6.65
C GLY A 529 11.15 -19.72 -6.21
N MET A 530 10.18 -18.89 -6.60
CA MET A 530 8.77 -19.11 -6.28
C MET A 530 8.13 -20.26 -7.07
N GLU A 531 8.57 -20.52 -8.30
CA GLU A 531 8.19 -21.72 -9.05
C GLU A 531 8.63 -22.97 -8.30
N TYR A 532 9.90 -23.03 -7.89
CA TYR A 532 10.44 -24.13 -7.09
C TYR A 532 9.62 -24.35 -5.80
N LEU A 533 9.40 -23.29 -5.01
CA LEU A 533 8.61 -23.38 -3.78
C LEU A 533 7.17 -23.87 -4.05
N SER A 534 6.55 -23.40 -5.13
CA SER A 534 5.20 -23.84 -5.50
C SER A 534 5.13 -25.33 -5.84
N LEU A 535 6.17 -25.87 -6.50
CA LEU A 535 6.29 -27.30 -6.83
C LEU A 535 6.52 -28.16 -5.58
N GLN A 536 7.20 -27.62 -4.57
CA GLN A 536 7.35 -28.25 -3.26
C GLN A 536 6.08 -28.17 -2.39
N GLY A 537 4.99 -27.58 -2.92
CA GLY A 537 3.74 -27.43 -2.17
C GLY A 537 3.88 -26.44 -1.01
N PHE A 538 4.67 -25.39 -1.19
CA PHE A 538 4.97 -24.39 -0.17
C PHE A 538 4.32 -23.03 -0.47
N LEU A 539 3.78 -22.37 0.56
CA LEU A 539 3.22 -21.01 0.46
C LEU A 539 4.08 -20.02 1.23
N HIS A 540 4.54 -18.98 0.55
CA HIS A 540 5.39 -17.95 1.16
C HIS A 540 4.58 -17.01 2.06
N ARG A 541 3.47 -16.43 1.55
CA ARG A 541 2.53 -15.51 2.22
C ARG A 541 3.04 -14.13 2.64
N ASP A 542 4.32 -13.89 2.48
CA ASP A 542 4.94 -12.58 2.69
C ASP A 542 6.00 -12.29 1.62
N LEU A 543 5.67 -12.61 0.37
CA LEU A 543 6.56 -12.32 -0.74
C LEU A 543 6.57 -10.81 -1.01
N ALA A 544 7.73 -10.19 -0.83
CA ALA A 544 7.99 -8.77 -1.04
C ALA A 544 9.47 -8.53 -1.32
N ALA A 545 9.83 -7.37 -1.89
CA ALA A 545 11.24 -7.07 -2.18
C ALA A 545 12.14 -7.08 -0.93
N ARG A 546 11.61 -6.72 0.25
CA ARG A 546 12.34 -6.77 1.53
C ARG A 546 12.67 -8.18 2.02
N ASN A 547 11.98 -9.20 1.49
CA ASN A 547 12.18 -10.62 1.81
C ASN A 547 12.92 -11.35 0.67
N CYS A 548 13.59 -10.60 -0.20
CA CYS A 548 14.46 -11.12 -1.25
C CYS A 548 15.88 -10.63 -0.98
N MET A 549 16.86 -11.53 -0.92
CA MET A 549 18.24 -11.22 -0.55
C MET A 549 19.16 -11.25 -1.78
N LEU A 550 20.21 -10.43 -1.78
CA LEU A 550 21.18 -10.31 -2.88
C LEU A 550 22.56 -10.87 -2.50
N GLY A 551 23.01 -11.86 -3.28
CA GLY A 551 24.34 -12.46 -3.14
C GLY A 551 25.43 -11.69 -3.88
N ASP A 552 26.68 -12.16 -3.83
CA ASP A 552 27.86 -11.42 -4.30
C ASP A 552 27.79 -10.94 -5.77
N ASP A 553 27.25 -11.77 -6.66
CA ASP A 553 27.04 -11.51 -8.10
C ASP A 553 25.66 -10.89 -8.41
N LEU A 554 24.97 -10.38 -7.38
CA LEU A 554 23.61 -9.83 -7.43
C LEU A 554 22.55 -10.85 -7.87
N HIS A 555 22.78 -12.16 -7.68
CA HIS A 555 21.68 -13.15 -7.76
C HIS A 555 20.69 -12.91 -6.62
N VAL A 556 19.40 -13.04 -6.93
CA VAL A 556 18.33 -12.90 -5.93
C VAL A 556 17.92 -14.25 -5.37
N CYS A 557 17.82 -14.34 -4.05
CA CYS A 557 17.23 -15.46 -3.34
C CYS A 557 16.00 -15.03 -2.55
N VAL A 558 14.91 -15.78 -2.67
CA VAL A 558 13.72 -15.63 -1.82
C VAL A 558 14.03 -16.11 -0.40
N ALA A 559 13.67 -15.32 0.61
CA ALA A 559 14.03 -15.50 2.02
C ALA A 559 12.86 -15.19 2.99
N ASP A 560 13.13 -15.36 4.29
CA ASP A 560 12.25 -15.07 5.43
C ASP A 560 10.89 -15.79 5.41
N PHE A 561 10.89 -17.02 5.92
CA PHE A 561 9.75 -17.93 5.91
C PHE A 561 8.91 -17.88 7.20
N GLY A 562 9.05 -16.82 8.01
CA GLY A 562 8.45 -16.68 9.34
C GLY A 562 6.90 -16.74 9.39
N LEU A 563 6.22 -16.54 8.25
CA LEU A 563 4.76 -16.69 8.09
C LEU A 563 4.33 -17.90 7.24
N SER A 564 5.30 -18.63 6.71
CA SER A 564 5.10 -19.67 5.70
C SER A 564 4.66 -20.99 6.32
N LYS A 565 3.91 -21.81 5.56
CA LYS A 565 3.43 -23.13 6.03
C LYS A 565 3.30 -24.14 4.90
N ASN A 566 3.43 -25.41 5.25
CA ASN A 566 3.28 -26.55 4.35
C ASN A 566 1.79 -26.90 4.09
N ILE A 567 1.46 -27.36 2.88
CA ILE A 567 0.09 -27.54 2.34
C ILE A 567 -0.45 -28.98 2.53
N TYR A 568 0.25 -29.91 3.18
CA TYR A 568 0.04 -31.38 3.14
C TYR A 568 -1.38 -32.01 3.30
N SER A 569 -2.48 -31.28 3.45
CA SER A 569 -3.84 -31.86 3.38
C SER A 569 -4.92 -31.06 2.65
N SER A 570 -4.67 -29.82 2.18
CA SER A 570 -5.65 -29.04 1.40
C SER A 570 -4.99 -27.95 0.56
N ASN A 571 -5.39 -27.76 -0.71
CA ASN A 571 -4.86 -26.75 -1.66
C ASN A 571 -5.01 -25.27 -1.22
N TYR A 572 -5.40 -25.03 0.01
CA TYR A 572 -5.56 -23.71 0.60
C TYR A 572 -5.31 -23.79 2.11
N TYR A 573 -4.85 -22.67 2.67
CA TYR A 573 -4.68 -22.52 4.11
C TYR A 573 -5.52 -21.36 4.63
N ARG A 574 -6.15 -21.55 5.81
CA ARG A 574 -6.98 -20.55 6.49
C ARG A 574 -6.36 -20.17 7.86
N GLN A 575 -5.98 -18.90 8.02
CA GLN A 575 -5.35 -18.40 9.24
C GLN A 575 -6.37 -18.24 10.38
N LYS A 576 -6.10 -18.84 11.55
CA LYS A 576 -7.02 -18.86 12.71
C LYS A 576 -6.76 -17.79 13.78
N ASN A 577 -5.60 -17.11 13.77
CA ASN A 577 -5.19 -16.11 14.78
C ASN A 577 -4.80 -14.78 14.12
N MET A 578 -5.44 -13.67 14.54
CA MET A 578 -5.23 -12.30 14.01
C MET A 578 -4.13 -11.49 14.74
N LYS A 579 -3.31 -12.12 15.60
CA LYS A 579 -2.29 -11.42 16.41
C LYS A 579 -0.97 -11.10 15.68
N VAL A 580 -0.87 -11.39 14.40
CA VAL A 580 0.37 -11.25 13.61
C VAL A 580 0.26 -10.03 12.72
N ASN A 581 1.29 -9.17 12.67
CA ASN A 581 1.34 -8.07 11.70
C ASN A 581 1.35 -8.66 10.29
N MET A 582 0.32 -8.36 9.51
CA MET A 582 0.18 -8.89 8.15
C MET A 582 0.70 -7.86 7.13
N PRO A 583 1.32 -8.30 6.02
CA PRO A 583 1.80 -7.43 4.95
C PRO A 583 0.64 -6.96 4.05
N VAL A 584 -0.32 -6.22 4.61
CA VAL A 584 -1.62 -5.90 3.99
C VAL A 584 -1.52 -5.44 2.53
N ARG A 585 -0.51 -4.63 2.17
CA ARG A 585 -0.32 -4.09 0.81
C ARG A 585 0.12 -5.10 -0.24
N TRP A 586 0.67 -6.24 0.17
CA TRP A 586 1.10 -7.32 -0.73
C TRP A 586 0.08 -8.44 -0.85
N MET A 587 -0.92 -8.47 0.04
CA MET A 587 -1.90 -9.54 0.10
C MET A 587 -2.88 -9.50 -1.08
N ALA A 588 -3.25 -10.69 -1.56
CA ALA A 588 -4.30 -10.86 -2.57
C ALA A 588 -5.68 -10.53 -2.01
N ILE A 589 -6.63 -10.18 -2.88
CA ILE A 589 -8.00 -9.83 -2.47
C ILE A 589 -8.62 -10.94 -1.62
N GLU A 590 -8.53 -12.20 -2.04
CA GLU A 590 -9.05 -13.35 -1.30
C GLU A 590 -8.34 -13.60 0.03
N SER A 591 -7.08 -13.17 0.15
CA SER A 591 -6.32 -13.24 1.40
C SER A 591 -6.73 -12.13 2.36
N LEU A 592 -7.09 -10.95 1.84
CA LEU A 592 -7.61 -9.82 2.62
C LEU A 592 -9.06 -10.04 3.08
N SER A 593 -9.92 -10.60 2.22
CA SER A 593 -11.33 -10.84 2.52
C SER A 593 -11.57 -12.09 3.35
N ASP A 594 -11.00 -13.22 2.92
CA ASP A 594 -11.38 -14.56 3.40
C ASP A 594 -10.25 -15.28 4.16
N PHE A 595 -9.11 -14.61 4.34
CA PHE A 595 -7.88 -15.20 4.88
C PHE A 595 -7.48 -16.49 4.15
N LEU A 596 -7.74 -16.54 2.84
CA LEU A 596 -7.44 -17.66 1.96
C LEU A 596 -6.06 -17.46 1.33
N TYR A 597 -5.15 -18.42 1.53
CA TYR A 597 -3.81 -18.41 0.95
C TYR A 597 -3.61 -19.62 0.05
N THR A 598 -3.11 -19.37 -1.16
CA THR A 598 -2.83 -20.34 -2.22
C THR A 598 -1.56 -19.93 -2.98
N THR A 599 -1.06 -20.78 -3.88
CA THR A 599 0.04 -20.38 -4.77
C THR A 599 -0.34 -19.17 -5.64
N LYS A 600 -1.63 -18.99 -5.94
CA LYS A 600 -2.16 -17.85 -6.70
C LYS A 600 -2.24 -16.55 -5.88
N SER A 601 -2.29 -16.63 -4.54
CA SER A 601 -2.13 -15.43 -3.71
C SER A 601 -0.66 -14.99 -3.60
N ASP A 602 0.28 -15.94 -3.68
CA ASP A 602 1.71 -15.60 -3.81
C ASP A 602 2.01 -14.98 -5.18
N VAL A 603 1.34 -15.42 -6.25
CA VAL A 603 1.42 -14.77 -7.58
C VAL A 603 0.98 -13.30 -7.53
N TRP A 604 -0.09 -12.98 -6.79
CA TRP A 604 -0.50 -11.59 -6.57
C TRP A 604 0.61 -10.78 -5.88
N SER A 605 1.18 -11.34 -4.81
CA SER A 605 2.27 -10.72 -4.04
C SER A 605 3.52 -10.48 -4.91
N PHE A 606 3.81 -11.41 -5.82
CA PHE A 606 4.87 -11.26 -6.81
C PHE A 606 4.59 -10.12 -7.80
N GLY A 607 3.34 -9.92 -8.23
CA GLY A 607 2.96 -8.75 -9.01
C GLY A 607 3.29 -7.43 -8.32
N ILE A 608 3.01 -7.34 -7.01
CA ILE A 608 3.38 -6.17 -6.19
C ILE A 608 4.90 -6.02 -6.10
N THR A 609 5.62 -7.14 -5.92
CA THR A 609 7.09 -7.17 -5.87
C THR A 609 7.73 -6.71 -7.19
N MET A 610 7.19 -7.11 -8.34
CA MET A 610 7.63 -6.61 -9.65
C MET A 610 7.46 -5.09 -9.74
N TRP A 611 6.34 -4.56 -9.24
CA TRP A 611 6.11 -3.11 -9.18
C TRP A 611 7.08 -2.40 -8.22
N GLU A 612 7.43 -3.00 -7.08
CA GLU A 612 8.48 -2.46 -6.19
C GLU A 612 9.83 -2.36 -6.89
N ILE A 613 10.21 -3.39 -7.65
CA ILE A 613 11.47 -3.44 -8.39
C ILE A 613 11.53 -2.32 -9.42
N THR A 614 10.51 -2.17 -10.27
CA THR A 614 10.51 -1.14 -11.30
C THR A 614 10.37 0.28 -10.74
N SER A 615 9.65 0.42 -9.64
CA SER A 615 9.46 1.71 -8.96
C SER A 615 10.64 2.09 -8.05
N ARG A 616 11.68 1.25 -7.97
CA ARG A 616 12.87 1.41 -7.12
C ARG A 616 12.52 1.57 -5.64
N GLY A 617 11.73 0.64 -5.12
CA GLY A 617 11.38 0.54 -3.70
C GLY A 617 10.38 1.60 -3.22
N LYS A 618 9.51 2.13 -4.10
CA LYS A 618 8.38 2.96 -3.67
C LYS A 618 7.39 2.12 -2.87
N VAL A 619 6.64 2.78 -2.01
CA VAL A 619 5.59 2.14 -1.20
C VAL A 619 4.39 1.79 -2.11
N PRO A 620 3.90 0.54 -2.12
CA PRO A 620 2.70 0.17 -2.86
C PRO A 620 1.45 0.92 -2.36
N TYR A 621 0.59 1.34 -3.29
CA TYR A 621 -0.66 2.06 -3.03
C TYR A 621 -0.46 3.33 -2.17
N PRO A 622 0.36 4.29 -2.63
CA PRO A 622 0.64 5.50 -1.86
C PRO A 622 -0.66 6.27 -1.55
N GLY A 623 -0.83 6.65 -0.28
CA GLY A 623 -2.02 7.37 0.19
C GLY A 623 -3.24 6.50 0.53
N ILE A 624 -3.24 5.21 0.22
CA ILE A 624 -4.31 4.27 0.60
C ILE A 624 -3.94 3.61 1.92
N THR A 625 -4.81 3.60 2.92
CA THR A 625 -4.54 2.90 4.20
C THR A 625 -4.73 1.39 4.06
N GLY A 626 -4.20 0.60 5.00
CA GLY A 626 -4.42 -0.85 4.99
C GLY A 626 -5.88 -1.25 5.14
N HIS A 627 -6.69 -0.43 5.81
CA HIS A 627 -8.12 -0.67 5.99
C HIS A 627 -8.93 -0.41 4.72
N ASP A 628 -8.55 0.61 3.95
CA ASP A 628 -9.24 0.99 2.72
C ASP A 628 -8.79 0.18 1.49
N LEU A 629 -7.72 -0.59 1.63
CA LEU A 629 -7.11 -1.31 0.50
C LEU A 629 -8.06 -2.37 -0.07
N LEU A 630 -8.80 -3.10 0.77
CA LEU A 630 -9.73 -4.12 0.29
C LEU A 630 -10.82 -3.47 -0.58
N ASP A 631 -11.47 -2.43 -0.08
CA ASP A 631 -12.50 -1.67 -0.82
C ASP A 631 -11.91 -1.08 -2.12
N PHE A 632 -10.69 -0.54 -2.08
CA PHE A 632 -9.99 -0.04 -3.26
C PHE A 632 -9.80 -1.13 -4.33
N LEU A 633 -9.34 -2.32 -3.93
CA LEU A 633 -9.10 -3.43 -4.84
C LEU A 633 -10.39 -4.08 -5.36
N GLU A 634 -11.44 -4.16 -4.53
CA GLU A 634 -12.77 -4.69 -4.90
C GLU A 634 -13.47 -3.82 -5.95
N ASN A 635 -13.24 -2.50 -5.90
CA ASN A 635 -13.69 -1.54 -6.91
C ASN A 635 -12.90 -1.63 -8.23
N GLY A 636 -11.99 -2.60 -8.36
CA GLY A 636 -11.23 -2.87 -9.58
C GLY A 636 -9.96 -2.03 -9.71
N HIS A 637 -9.66 -1.15 -8.75
CA HIS A 637 -8.43 -0.38 -8.80
C HIS A 637 -7.20 -1.28 -8.56
N ARG A 638 -6.07 -0.93 -9.18
CA ARG A 638 -4.77 -1.62 -9.07
C ARG A 638 -3.66 -0.59 -8.94
N LEU A 639 -2.42 -1.04 -8.65
CA LEU A 639 -1.25 -0.16 -8.67
C LEU A 639 -1.12 0.48 -10.05
N LYS A 640 -0.83 1.78 -10.10
CA LYS A 640 -0.66 2.51 -11.36
C LYS A 640 0.65 2.10 -12.04
N GLN A 641 0.66 2.13 -13.38
CA GLN A 641 1.83 1.79 -14.21
C GLN A 641 3.10 2.58 -13.85
N GLY A 642 3.02 3.89 -13.62
CA GLY A 642 4.20 4.72 -13.43
C GLY A 642 5.08 4.74 -14.69
N ASP A 643 6.40 4.62 -14.52
CA ASP A 643 7.41 4.63 -15.60
C ASP A 643 7.65 3.23 -16.21
N ASN A 644 6.80 2.25 -15.90
CA ASN A 644 6.99 0.86 -16.31
C ASN A 644 6.70 0.65 -17.80
N ASP A 645 7.45 -0.23 -18.45
CA ASP A 645 7.13 -0.74 -19.79
C ASP A 645 5.72 -1.34 -19.84
N SER A 646 4.98 -1.07 -20.92
CA SER A 646 3.58 -1.48 -21.05
C SER A 646 3.42 -3.00 -21.05
N LYS A 647 4.32 -3.76 -21.68
CA LYS A 647 4.24 -5.23 -21.69
C LYS A 647 4.52 -5.80 -20.30
N LEU A 648 5.50 -5.24 -19.60
CA LEU A 648 5.80 -5.64 -18.22
C LEU A 648 4.64 -5.32 -17.28
N TYR A 649 3.98 -4.17 -17.45
CA TYR A 649 2.83 -3.81 -16.63
C TYR A 649 1.58 -4.66 -16.93
N GLU A 650 1.36 -5.07 -18.18
CA GLU A 650 0.33 -6.07 -18.51
C GLU A 650 0.57 -7.40 -17.78
N LEU A 651 1.84 -7.82 -17.66
CA LEU A 651 2.21 -8.99 -16.87
C LEU A 651 1.86 -8.79 -15.38
N MET A 652 2.15 -7.62 -14.80
CA MET A 652 1.75 -7.29 -13.43
C MET A 652 0.22 -7.31 -13.25
N LEU A 653 -0.54 -6.76 -14.20
CA LEU A 653 -2.01 -6.79 -14.18
C LEU A 653 -2.55 -8.22 -14.21
N SER A 654 -1.92 -9.12 -14.96
CA SER A 654 -2.29 -10.54 -15.00
C SER A 654 -2.14 -11.23 -13.63
N CYS A 655 -1.14 -10.84 -12.84
CA CYS A 655 -0.98 -11.29 -11.46
C CYS A 655 -2.10 -10.80 -10.54
N TRP A 656 -2.71 -9.65 -10.84
CA TRP A 656 -3.75 -9.04 -10.03
C TRP A 656 -5.18 -9.28 -10.54
N HIS A 657 -5.37 -10.33 -11.34
CA HIS A 657 -6.70 -10.73 -11.76
C HIS A 657 -7.58 -11.07 -10.55
N ARG A 658 -8.86 -10.66 -10.60
CA ARG A 658 -9.81 -10.85 -9.49
C ARG A 658 -10.02 -12.32 -9.17
N ASP A 659 -10.27 -13.13 -10.18
CA ASP A 659 -10.33 -14.59 -10.08
C ASP A 659 -8.90 -15.17 -9.99
N PRO A 660 -8.52 -15.85 -8.89
CA PRO A 660 -7.20 -16.46 -8.73
C PRO A 660 -6.86 -17.50 -9.80
N SER A 661 -7.87 -18.18 -10.38
CA SER A 661 -7.66 -19.22 -11.39
C SER A 661 -7.12 -18.65 -12.72
N GLN A 662 -7.39 -17.38 -13.00
CA GLN A 662 -6.96 -16.69 -14.22
C GLN A 662 -5.57 -16.07 -14.10
N ARG A 663 -4.98 -16.05 -12.89
CA ARG A 663 -3.61 -15.56 -12.70
C ARG A 663 -2.65 -16.60 -13.27
N PRO A 664 -1.53 -16.21 -13.90
CA PRO A 664 -0.56 -17.16 -14.45
C PRO A 664 0.15 -17.98 -13.36
N GLY A 665 0.81 -19.07 -13.75
CA GLY A 665 1.75 -19.79 -12.89
C GLY A 665 3.12 -19.10 -12.79
N PHE A 666 3.93 -19.42 -11.79
CA PHE A 666 5.29 -18.86 -11.68
C PHE A 666 6.21 -19.23 -12.84
N GLY A 667 6.11 -20.46 -13.38
CA GLY A 667 6.85 -20.84 -14.58
C GLY A 667 6.47 -20.05 -15.82
N GLU A 668 5.17 -19.76 -16.02
CA GLU A 668 4.67 -18.92 -17.12
C GLU A 668 5.15 -17.47 -16.99
N LEU A 669 5.14 -16.94 -15.75
CA LEU A 669 5.67 -15.61 -15.43
C LEU A 669 7.18 -15.53 -15.72
N GLY A 670 7.95 -16.53 -15.29
CA GLY A 670 9.39 -16.59 -15.55
C GLY A 670 9.71 -16.65 -17.05
N GLN A 671 8.94 -17.41 -17.84
CA GLN A 671 9.09 -17.45 -19.30
C GLN A 671 8.75 -16.11 -19.95
N SER A 672 7.67 -15.46 -19.51
CA SER A 672 7.26 -14.15 -20.03
C SER A 672 8.30 -13.06 -19.74
N LEU A 673 8.88 -13.06 -18.54
CA LEU A 673 9.96 -12.14 -18.16
C LEU A 673 11.25 -12.38 -18.96
N LYS A 674 11.61 -13.65 -19.20
CA LYS A 674 12.75 -14.01 -20.07
C LYS A 674 12.52 -13.56 -21.51
N ALA A 675 11.28 -13.66 -22.01
CA ALA A 675 10.93 -13.14 -23.33
C ALA A 675 11.11 -11.62 -23.42
N LEU A 676 10.63 -10.86 -22.41
CA LEU A 676 10.86 -9.41 -22.33
C LEU A 676 12.35 -9.06 -22.27
N LEU A 677 13.15 -9.81 -21.50
CA LEU A 677 14.59 -9.61 -21.44
C LEU A 677 15.27 -9.85 -22.80
N SER A 678 14.81 -10.85 -23.55
CA SER A 678 15.38 -11.17 -24.87
C SER A 678 15.11 -10.13 -25.96
N GLU A 679 14.13 -9.25 -25.76
CA GLU A 679 13.86 -8.12 -26.65
C GLU A 679 14.84 -6.95 -26.46
N LEU A 680 15.59 -6.94 -25.36
CA LEU A 680 16.55 -5.90 -25.03
C LEU A 680 17.94 -6.24 -25.57
N PRO A 681 18.77 -5.22 -25.92
CA PRO A 681 20.16 -5.49 -26.28
C PRO A 681 20.89 -6.16 -25.11
N PRO A 682 21.79 -7.13 -25.40
CA PRO A 682 22.58 -7.78 -24.37
C PRO A 682 23.42 -6.72 -23.64
N LEU A 683 23.49 -6.81 -22.32
CA LEU A 683 24.46 -6.00 -21.58
C LEU A 683 25.87 -6.43 -21.97
N GLU A 684 26.73 -5.49 -22.35
CA GLU A 684 28.15 -5.80 -22.46
C GLU A 684 28.71 -6.10 -21.08
N THR A 685 29.50 -7.16 -20.95
CA THR A 685 30.08 -7.62 -19.66
C THR A 685 30.98 -6.55 -19.00
N SER A 686 31.53 -5.62 -19.79
CA SER A 686 32.26 -4.43 -19.33
C SER A 686 31.36 -3.39 -18.66
N GLU A 687 30.15 -3.18 -19.17
CA GLU A 687 29.16 -2.26 -18.61
C GLU A 687 28.54 -2.86 -17.34
N GLU A 688 28.22 -4.15 -17.34
CA GLU A 688 27.71 -4.86 -16.16
C GLU A 688 28.71 -4.80 -14.99
N ALA A 689 30.00 -5.06 -15.24
CA ALA A 689 31.04 -4.93 -14.23
C ALA A 689 31.23 -3.48 -13.74
N HIS A 690 31.03 -2.48 -14.59
CA HIS A 690 31.12 -1.07 -14.20
C HIS A 690 29.96 -0.65 -13.28
N TYR A 691 28.71 -1.05 -13.59
CA TYR A 691 27.54 -0.76 -12.74
C TYR A 691 27.56 -1.52 -11.41
N ILE A 692 28.08 -2.75 -11.44
CA ILE A 692 28.32 -3.55 -10.24
C ILE A 692 29.41 -2.87 -9.41
N ASN A 693 30.58 -2.57 -9.94
CA ASN A 693 31.65 -1.95 -9.13
C ASN A 693 31.30 -0.55 -8.62
N LEU A 694 30.63 0.31 -9.41
CA LEU A 694 30.22 1.64 -8.96
C LEU A 694 29.14 1.58 -7.87
N GLY A 695 28.22 0.60 -7.96
CA GLY A 695 27.19 0.41 -6.95
C GLY A 695 27.59 -0.42 -5.74
N LEU A 696 28.61 -1.26 -5.91
CA LEU A 696 29.20 -2.06 -4.86
C LEU A 696 30.26 -1.32 -4.07
N GLU A 697 31.01 -0.38 -4.65
CA GLU A 697 31.92 0.52 -3.92
C GLU A 697 31.12 1.48 -3.02
N ALA A 698 30.00 2.01 -3.52
CA ALA A 698 29.07 2.82 -2.73
C ALA A 698 28.34 2.02 -1.63
N ALA A 699 28.10 0.71 -1.84
CA ALA A 699 27.50 -0.17 -0.82
C ALA A 699 28.54 -0.77 0.15
N SER A 700 29.80 -0.93 -0.27
CA SER A 700 30.90 -1.45 0.56
C SER A 700 31.52 -0.37 1.44
N ASP A 701 31.51 0.90 1.02
CA ASP A 701 31.83 2.04 1.90
C ASP A 701 30.80 2.18 3.05
N HIS A 702 29.65 1.51 2.93
CA HIS A 702 28.64 1.35 3.96
C HIS A 702 28.71 0.01 4.73
N GLN A 703 29.73 -0.84 4.53
CA GLN A 703 29.90 -2.09 5.28
C GLN A 703 31.14 -2.14 6.19
N ASP A 704 32.19 -1.36 5.91
CA ASP A 704 33.32 -1.18 6.84
C ASP A 704 33.14 0.01 7.82
N SER A 705 31.98 0.66 7.79
CA SER A 705 31.60 1.75 8.71
C SER A 705 30.33 1.45 9.54
N ALA A 706 29.73 0.27 9.36
CA ALA A 706 28.40 -0.04 9.88
C ALA A 706 28.31 -0.49 11.34
N GLU A 707 29.43 -0.72 12.05
CA GLU A 707 29.39 -1.05 13.48
C GLU A 707 30.09 -0.05 14.42
N SER A 708 30.36 1.16 13.95
CA SER A 708 30.67 2.28 14.84
C SER A 708 29.83 3.54 14.61
N MET A 709 28.78 3.48 13.77
CA MET A 709 28.04 4.69 13.37
C MET A 709 26.57 4.79 13.85
N GLU A 710 26.05 3.85 14.63
CA GLU A 710 24.82 4.12 15.41
C GLU A 710 24.97 5.19 16.52
N PRO A 711 26.18 5.61 16.97
CA PRO A 711 26.34 6.85 17.73
C PRO A 711 26.77 8.07 16.88
N GLU A 712 26.97 7.97 15.56
CA GLU A 712 27.54 9.10 14.78
C GLU A 712 26.63 9.73 13.71
N VAL A 713 25.61 9.06 13.17
CA VAL A 713 24.63 9.78 12.32
C VAL A 713 23.75 10.73 13.16
N GLU A 714 23.58 10.44 14.45
CA GLU A 714 23.01 11.39 15.41
C GLU A 714 23.98 12.56 15.73
N ARG A 715 25.25 12.48 15.32
CA ARG A 715 26.23 13.58 15.41
C ARG A 715 26.29 14.49 14.17
N MET A 716 25.72 14.08 13.03
CA MET A 716 25.62 14.95 11.83
C MET A 716 24.30 15.71 11.74
N ILE A 717 23.28 15.31 12.50
CA ILE A 717 22.07 16.12 12.67
C ILE A 717 22.36 17.12 13.77
N ASP A 718 22.61 18.35 13.38
CA ASP A 718 22.86 19.41 14.34
C ASP A 718 21.61 19.73 15.18
N TYR A 719 20.42 19.56 14.60
CA TYR A 719 19.14 19.86 15.27
C TYR A 719 17.98 18.96 14.84
N LEU A 720 17.15 18.56 15.79
CA LEU A 720 15.86 17.89 15.56
C LEU A 720 14.73 18.79 16.05
N PHE A 721 13.86 19.26 15.14
CA PHE A 721 12.74 20.13 15.50
C PHE A 721 11.39 19.46 15.25
N LYS A 722 10.54 19.52 16.26
CA LYS A 722 9.12 19.12 16.18
C LYS A 722 8.27 20.34 15.82
N LEU A 723 7.61 20.30 14.67
CA LEU A 723 6.69 21.33 14.18
C LEU A 723 5.25 20.83 14.18
N LEU A 724 4.30 21.69 14.56
CA LEU A 724 2.87 21.39 14.54
C LEU A 724 2.13 22.38 13.62
N LEU A 725 1.27 21.88 12.72
CA LEU A 725 0.36 22.69 11.93
C LEU A 725 -1.02 22.70 12.57
N ILE A 726 -1.56 23.90 12.87
CA ILE A 726 -2.90 24.08 13.46
C ILE A 726 -3.71 25.14 12.69
N GLY A 727 -5.03 25.10 12.85
CA GLY A 727 -5.97 26.00 12.15
C GLY A 727 -7.26 25.27 11.78
N ASP A 728 -8.26 26.02 11.33
CA ASP A 728 -9.59 25.49 11.03
C ASP A 728 -9.58 24.41 9.93
N SER A 729 -10.63 23.61 9.86
CA SER A 729 -10.86 22.68 8.76
C SER A 729 -10.93 23.47 7.45
N GLY A 730 -10.29 23.01 6.38
CA GLY A 730 -10.41 23.67 5.06
C GLY A 730 -9.35 24.70 4.71
N VAL A 731 -8.54 25.14 5.68
CA VAL A 731 -7.54 26.19 5.46
C VAL A 731 -6.33 25.74 4.63
N GLY A 732 -6.13 24.44 4.47
CA GLY A 732 -5.08 23.86 3.60
C GLY A 732 -3.78 23.46 4.30
N LYS A 733 -3.83 23.10 5.60
CA LYS A 733 -2.67 22.59 6.38
C LYS A 733 -2.00 21.37 5.74
N SER A 734 -2.78 20.34 5.43
CA SER A 734 -2.30 19.12 4.76
C SER A 734 -1.72 19.43 3.38
N CYS A 735 -2.31 20.38 2.64
CA CYS A 735 -1.79 20.80 1.35
C CYS A 735 -0.45 21.53 1.47
N LEU A 736 -0.26 22.36 2.50
CA LEU A 736 1.03 22.99 2.80
C LEU A 736 2.08 21.94 3.20
N LEU A 737 1.71 20.95 4.01
CA LEU A 737 2.61 19.85 4.38
C LEU A 737 3.04 19.04 3.15
N LEU A 738 2.10 18.61 2.31
CA LEU A 738 2.38 17.83 1.11
C LEU A 738 3.20 18.63 0.09
N ARG A 739 2.90 19.92 -0.06
CA ARG A 739 3.67 20.81 -0.93
C ARG A 739 5.11 20.96 -0.44
N PHE A 740 5.31 21.12 0.87
CA PHE A 740 6.64 21.19 1.43
C PHE A 740 7.35 19.84 1.39
N ALA A 741 6.73 18.74 1.80
CA ALA A 741 7.42 17.46 1.93
C ALA A 741 7.68 16.76 0.59
N ASP A 742 6.71 16.82 -0.34
CA ASP A 742 6.68 15.96 -1.53
C ASP A 742 6.56 16.76 -2.85
N ASP A 743 6.52 18.11 -2.81
CA ASP A 743 6.21 19.02 -3.93
C ASP A 743 4.92 18.64 -4.71
N THR A 744 3.90 18.19 -3.98
CA THR A 744 2.61 17.80 -4.54
C THR A 744 1.47 18.70 -4.05
N TYR A 745 0.43 18.85 -4.88
CA TYR A 745 -0.82 19.54 -4.52
C TYR A 745 -2.02 18.81 -5.12
N THR A 746 -3.08 18.69 -4.32
CA THR A 746 -4.32 18.02 -4.72
C THR A 746 -5.49 18.96 -4.46
N GLU A 747 -6.33 19.18 -5.48
CA GLU A 747 -7.47 20.09 -5.42
C GLU A 747 -8.71 19.45 -4.77
N SER A 748 -8.79 18.11 -4.73
CA SER A 748 -9.87 17.37 -4.06
C SER A 748 -9.73 17.47 -2.55
N TYR A 749 -10.54 18.33 -1.95
CA TYR A 749 -10.60 18.55 -0.51
C TYR A 749 -11.32 17.39 0.20
N ILE A 750 -10.57 16.53 0.89
CA ILE A 750 -11.09 15.61 1.90
C ILE A 750 -10.64 16.18 3.25
N SER A 751 -11.58 16.32 4.20
CA SER A 751 -11.22 16.73 5.57
C SER A 751 -10.31 15.67 6.20
N THR A 752 -9.16 16.09 6.73
CA THR A 752 -8.20 15.18 7.37
C THR A 752 -8.84 14.46 8.55
N ILE A 753 -8.95 13.13 8.48
CA ILE A 753 -9.42 12.29 9.59
C ILE A 753 -8.17 11.81 10.35
N GLY A 754 -7.82 12.47 11.44
CA GLY A 754 -6.68 12.12 12.30
C GLY A 754 -5.48 13.07 12.19
N VAL A 755 -4.33 12.64 12.71
CA VAL A 755 -3.06 13.40 12.69
C VAL A 755 -2.10 12.69 11.74
N ASP A 756 -1.56 13.42 10.76
CA ASP A 756 -0.57 12.91 9.79
C ASP A 756 0.85 13.39 10.17
N PHE A 757 1.86 12.64 9.77
CA PHE A 757 3.25 12.84 10.20
C PHE A 757 4.23 12.68 9.05
N LYS A 758 5.08 13.69 8.85
CA LYS A 758 6.15 13.70 7.85
C LYS A 758 7.48 14.14 8.46
N ILE A 759 8.56 13.59 7.92
CA ILE A 759 9.93 13.99 8.26
C ILE A 759 10.57 14.58 7.00
N ARG A 760 11.17 15.76 7.13
CA ARG A 760 12.02 16.35 6.09
C ARG A 760 13.31 16.87 6.72
N THR A 761 14.45 16.49 6.15
CA THR A 761 15.76 17.04 6.54
C THR A 761 16.06 18.23 5.64
N ILE A 762 16.44 19.35 6.23
CA ILE A 762 16.83 20.58 5.54
C ILE A 762 18.24 20.99 5.98
N GLU A 763 18.94 21.73 5.14
CA GLU A 763 20.21 22.36 5.46
C GLU A 763 19.99 23.85 5.67
N LEU A 764 20.42 24.39 6.82
CA LEU A 764 20.22 25.81 7.17
C LEU A 764 21.47 26.34 7.90
N ASP A 765 22.11 27.37 7.34
CA ASP A 765 23.44 27.90 7.71
C ASP A 765 24.50 26.81 7.99
N GLY A 766 24.68 25.87 7.06
CA GLY A 766 25.66 24.78 7.18
C GLY A 766 25.40 23.81 8.34
N LYS A 767 24.14 23.79 8.83
CA LYS A 767 23.67 22.88 9.87
C LYS A 767 22.55 22.01 9.31
N THR A 768 22.61 20.72 9.56
CA THR A 768 21.62 19.75 9.08
C THR A 768 20.51 19.64 10.12
N ILE A 769 19.30 20.04 9.75
CA ILE A 769 18.14 20.09 10.64
C ILE A 769 17.10 19.08 10.17
N LYS A 770 16.70 18.19 11.08
CA LYS A 770 15.61 17.24 10.84
C LYS A 770 14.30 17.83 11.35
N LEU A 771 13.36 18.10 10.46
CA LEU A 771 12.02 18.58 10.81
C LEU A 771 11.05 17.39 10.91
N GLN A 772 10.38 17.28 12.05
CA GLN A 772 9.26 16.37 12.31
C GLN A 772 7.97 17.19 12.29
N ILE A 773 7.20 17.08 11.22
CA ILE A 773 6.03 17.95 10.98
C ILE A 773 4.76 17.13 11.21
N TRP A 774 3.94 17.62 12.12
CA TRP A 774 2.67 17.00 12.52
C TRP A 774 1.53 17.84 11.94
N ASP A 775 0.72 17.25 11.06
CA ASP A 775 -0.48 17.86 10.51
C ASP A 775 -1.71 17.41 11.30
N THR A 776 -2.49 18.37 11.80
CA THR A 776 -3.64 18.09 12.66
C THR A 776 -4.96 18.27 11.94
N ALA A 777 -5.94 17.40 12.23
CA ALA A 777 -7.31 17.58 11.78
C ALA A 777 -7.90 18.88 12.35
N GLY A 778 -8.42 19.75 11.47
CA GLY A 778 -9.01 21.04 11.85
C GLY A 778 -10.45 20.98 12.38
N GLN A 779 -10.92 19.84 12.90
CA GLN A 779 -12.29 19.76 13.44
C GLN A 779 -12.34 20.32 14.87
N GLU A 780 -13.05 21.43 15.00
CA GLU A 780 -13.38 22.17 16.21
C GLU A 780 -14.07 21.31 17.31
N ARG A 781 -14.65 20.16 16.93
CA ARG A 781 -15.35 19.23 17.85
C ARG A 781 -14.43 18.29 18.63
N PHE A 782 -13.13 18.21 18.32
CA PHE A 782 -12.17 17.24 18.92
C PHE A 782 -11.01 17.86 19.72
N ARG A 783 -11.13 19.12 20.18
CA ARG A 783 -10.06 19.89 20.88
C ARG A 783 -9.37 19.17 22.07
N THR A 784 -9.97 18.14 22.67
CA THR A 784 -9.33 17.35 23.73
C THR A 784 -8.19 16.44 23.23
N ILE A 785 -8.27 15.95 21.98
CA ILE A 785 -7.33 14.98 21.39
C ILE A 785 -6.03 15.67 20.93
N THR A 786 -6.08 16.97 20.62
CA THR A 786 -4.93 17.75 20.13
C THR A 786 -3.94 18.14 21.25
N SER A 787 -4.40 18.24 22.50
CA SER A 787 -3.60 18.72 23.65
C SER A 787 -2.28 17.97 23.87
N SER A 788 -2.22 16.66 23.58
CA SER A 788 -1.02 15.85 23.72
C SER A 788 0.07 16.18 22.69
N TYR A 789 -0.30 16.69 21.50
CA TYR A 789 0.64 16.97 20.41
C TYR A 789 1.41 18.28 20.63
N TYR A 790 0.82 19.25 21.33
CA TYR A 790 1.49 20.49 21.74
C TYR A 790 2.70 20.25 22.64
N ARG A 791 2.71 19.13 23.40
CA ARG A 791 3.82 18.78 24.29
C ARG A 791 5.09 18.49 23.49
N GLY A 792 6.14 19.24 23.79
CA GLY A 792 7.45 19.11 23.13
C GLY A 792 7.51 19.66 21.70
N ALA A 793 6.50 20.42 21.26
CA ALA A 793 6.59 21.16 20.00
C ALA A 793 7.65 22.28 20.13
N HIS A 794 8.58 22.34 19.17
CA HIS A 794 9.60 23.37 19.10
C HIS A 794 9.09 24.63 18.41
N GLY A 795 8.23 24.45 17.40
CA GLY A 795 7.49 25.51 16.73
C GLY A 795 6.09 25.09 16.29
N ILE A 796 5.20 26.05 16.15
CA ILE A 796 3.79 25.86 15.76
C ILE A 796 3.44 26.88 14.67
N ILE A 797 2.89 26.38 13.57
CA ILE A 797 2.43 27.18 12.44
C ILE A 797 0.91 27.22 12.48
N VAL A 798 0.36 28.43 12.67
CA VAL A 798 -1.08 28.68 12.69
C VAL A 798 -1.51 29.10 11.29
N VAL A 799 -2.40 28.33 10.67
CA VAL A 799 -2.82 28.51 9.29
C VAL A 799 -4.28 28.97 9.24
N TYR A 800 -4.55 30.04 8.50
CA TYR A 800 -5.91 30.45 8.12
C TYR A 800 -6.01 30.60 6.60
N ASP A 801 -7.23 30.68 6.08
CA ASP A 801 -7.49 30.88 4.65
C ASP A 801 -7.78 32.36 4.39
N VAL A 802 -7.03 33.01 3.49
CA VAL A 802 -7.20 34.43 3.18
C VAL A 802 -8.56 34.75 2.53
N THR A 803 -9.26 33.74 2.03
CA THR A 803 -10.61 33.83 1.44
C THR A 803 -11.72 33.55 2.46
N ASP A 804 -11.38 33.23 3.70
CA ASP A 804 -12.34 32.92 4.77
C ASP A 804 -12.08 33.76 6.04
N GLN A 805 -12.95 34.75 6.24
CA GLN A 805 -12.90 35.67 7.39
C GLN A 805 -13.11 34.95 8.73
N GLU A 806 -13.89 33.87 8.76
CA GLU A 806 -14.17 33.11 9.99
C GLU A 806 -12.90 32.37 10.45
N SER A 807 -12.19 31.74 9.51
CA SER A 807 -10.91 31.08 9.79
C SER A 807 -9.87 32.03 10.39
N TYR A 808 -9.85 33.29 9.95
CA TYR A 808 -8.99 34.34 10.51
C TYR A 808 -9.45 34.78 11.91
N ASN A 809 -10.75 34.96 12.12
CA ASN A 809 -11.29 35.31 13.44
C ASN A 809 -10.96 34.26 14.50
N ASN A 810 -10.92 32.98 14.11
CA ASN A 810 -10.59 31.85 14.98
C ASN A 810 -9.10 31.74 15.34
N VAL A 811 -8.19 32.45 14.66
CA VAL A 811 -6.76 32.49 14.98
C VAL A 811 -6.51 32.88 16.44
N LYS A 812 -7.28 33.82 16.99
CA LYS A 812 -7.18 34.21 18.42
C LYS A 812 -7.41 33.03 19.36
N GLN A 813 -8.34 32.14 19.03
CA GLN A 813 -8.62 30.95 19.83
C GLN A 813 -7.48 29.94 19.74
N TRP A 814 -6.94 29.73 18.53
CA TRP A 814 -5.78 28.84 18.32
C TRP A 814 -4.54 29.31 19.07
N LEU A 815 -4.31 30.62 19.14
CA LEU A 815 -3.23 31.20 19.93
C LEU A 815 -3.41 30.98 21.43
N GLN A 816 -4.64 31.16 21.96
CA GLN A 816 -4.96 30.85 23.35
C GLN A 816 -4.79 29.37 23.69
N GLU A 817 -5.03 28.47 22.73
CA GLU A 817 -4.83 27.04 22.89
C GLU A 817 -3.33 26.68 22.97
N ILE A 818 -2.50 27.33 22.14
CA ILE A 818 -1.04 27.23 22.24
C ILE A 818 -0.56 27.67 23.62
N ASP A 819 -1.03 28.82 24.11
CA ASP A 819 -0.64 29.36 25.41
C ASP A 819 -1.07 28.46 26.58
N ARG A 820 -2.09 27.61 26.38
CA ARG A 820 -2.60 26.68 27.40
C ARG A 820 -1.86 25.35 27.44
N TYR A 821 -1.46 24.80 26.29
CA TYR A 821 -0.96 23.42 26.19
C TYR A 821 0.49 23.28 25.70
N ALA A 822 1.05 24.27 25.01
CA ALA A 822 2.42 24.24 24.56
C ALA A 822 3.40 24.73 25.64
N SER A 823 4.68 24.46 25.45
CA SER A 823 5.73 24.98 26.34
C SER A 823 5.88 26.50 26.16
N GLU A 824 6.17 27.23 27.24
CA GLU A 824 6.26 28.71 27.24
C GLU A 824 7.19 29.29 26.16
N ASN A 825 8.19 28.52 25.73
CA ASN A 825 9.19 28.98 24.78
C ASN A 825 8.89 28.65 23.31
N VAL A 826 7.75 28.04 22.96
CA VAL A 826 7.47 27.57 21.58
C VAL A 826 7.48 28.71 20.55
N ASN A 827 8.17 28.53 19.41
CA ASN A 827 8.14 29.51 18.32
C ASN A 827 6.79 29.45 17.60
N LYS A 828 6.21 30.61 17.28
CA LYS A 828 4.92 30.72 16.59
C LYS A 828 5.14 31.35 15.22
N LEU A 829 4.35 30.96 14.22
CA LEU A 829 4.32 31.59 12.89
C LEU A 829 2.86 31.63 12.43
N LEU A 830 2.40 32.80 11.98
CA LEU A 830 1.09 32.96 11.38
C LEU A 830 1.20 32.84 9.85
N VAL A 831 0.36 32.01 9.23
CA VAL A 831 0.34 31.77 7.80
C VAL A 831 -1.07 31.99 7.23
N GLY A 832 -1.19 32.94 6.30
CA GLY A 832 -2.38 33.11 5.48
C GLY A 832 -2.26 32.32 4.18
N ASN A 833 -2.95 31.19 4.05
CA ASN A 833 -2.87 30.32 2.88
C ASN A 833 -3.91 30.70 1.82
N LYS A 834 -3.71 30.22 0.58
CA LYS A 834 -4.51 30.49 -0.63
C LYS A 834 -4.40 31.93 -1.16
N CYS A 835 -3.24 32.56 -0.99
CA CYS A 835 -2.99 33.91 -1.50
C CYS A 835 -3.04 34.04 -3.04
N ASP A 836 -3.04 32.92 -3.76
CA ASP A 836 -3.30 32.86 -5.20
C ASP A 836 -4.73 33.30 -5.59
N LEU A 837 -5.69 33.22 -4.66
CA LEU A 837 -7.09 33.60 -4.90
C LEU A 837 -7.35 35.09 -4.63
N THR A 838 -6.64 35.97 -5.33
CA THR A 838 -6.67 37.43 -5.10
C THR A 838 -8.06 38.06 -5.20
N THR A 839 -8.93 37.55 -6.07
CA THR A 839 -10.30 38.07 -6.26
C THR A 839 -11.30 37.62 -5.20
N LYS A 840 -10.98 36.55 -4.46
CA LYS A 840 -11.81 36.01 -3.37
C LYS A 840 -11.23 36.35 -1.99
N LYS A 841 -10.12 37.08 -1.95
CA LYS A 841 -9.46 37.48 -0.71
C LYS A 841 -10.37 38.41 0.08
N VAL A 842 -10.67 38.02 1.33
CA VAL A 842 -11.51 38.79 2.26
C VAL A 842 -10.70 39.32 3.45
N VAL A 843 -9.52 38.75 3.71
CA VAL A 843 -8.60 39.20 4.76
C VAL A 843 -7.40 39.91 4.13
N ASP A 844 -7.28 41.21 4.36
CA ASP A 844 -6.16 42.00 3.84
C ASP A 844 -4.82 41.64 4.51
N TYR A 845 -3.74 41.69 3.71
CA TYR A 845 -2.39 41.40 4.18
C TYR A 845 -1.98 42.33 5.33
N THR A 846 -2.27 43.63 5.21
CA THR A 846 -1.93 44.65 6.21
C THR A 846 -2.61 44.37 7.54
N THR A 847 -3.88 44.00 7.51
CA THR A 847 -4.68 43.68 8.71
C THR A 847 -4.11 42.47 9.46
N ALA A 848 -3.81 41.38 8.74
CA ALA A 848 -3.22 40.18 9.34
C ALA A 848 -1.78 40.42 9.82
N LYS A 849 -1.02 41.25 9.10
CA LYS A 849 0.34 41.65 9.46
C LYS A 849 0.38 42.50 10.73
N GLU A 850 -0.46 43.53 10.84
CA GLU A 850 -0.60 44.36 12.05
C GLU A 850 -1.01 43.52 13.26
N PHE A 851 -1.93 42.57 13.07
CA PHE A 851 -2.31 41.64 14.13
C PHE A 851 -1.14 40.76 14.59
N ALA A 852 -0.39 40.18 13.66
CA ALA A 852 0.79 39.37 13.99
C ALA A 852 1.89 40.19 14.67
N ASP A 853 2.12 41.43 14.21
CA ASP A 853 3.10 42.36 14.76
C ASP A 853 2.71 42.79 16.19
N SER A 854 1.42 42.98 16.47
CA SER A 854 0.93 43.29 17.82
C SER A 854 1.22 42.17 18.84
N LEU A 855 1.42 40.95 18.36
CA LEU A 855 1.75 39.76 19.15
C LEU A 855 3.23 39.37 19.04
N ALA A 856 4.03 40.14 18.29
CA ALA A 856 5.42 39.83 17.96
C ALA A 856 5.63 38.44 17.33
N ILE A 857 4.69 38.00 16.48
CA ILE A 857 4.74 36.72 15.75
C ILE A 857 5.05 37.00 14.27
N PRO A 858 5.97 36.26 13.63
CA PRO A 858 6.20 36.38 12.19
C PRO A 858 4.94 36.03 11.36
N PHE A 859 4.79 36.67 10.20
CA PHE A 859 3.64 36.48 9.32
C PHE A 859 4.07 36.32 7.85
N LEU A 860 3.48 35.34 7.17
CA LEU A 860 3.66 35.08 5.74
C LEU A 860 2.33 34.70 5.09
N GLU A 861 2.12 35.14 3.85
CA GLU A 861 1.07 34.60 2.99
C GLU A 861 1.65 33.52 2.08
N THR A 862 0.97 32.38 1.97
CA THR A 862 1.39 31.22 1.21
C THR A 862 0.33 30.74 0.24
N SER A 863 0.74 29.99 -0.78
CA SER A 863 -0.17 29.23 -1.62
C SER A 863 0.37 27.84 -1.84
N ALA A 864 -0.30 26.84 -1.25
CA ALA A 864 -0.01 25.44 -1.54
C ALA A 864 -0.24 25.06 -3.02
N LYS A 865 -1.09 25.81 -3.74
CA LYS A 865 -1.42 25.55 -5.15
C LYS A 865 -0.27 25.84 -6.10
N ASN A 866 0.39 27.00 -5.94
CA ASN A 866 1.49 27.41 -6.81
C ASN A 866 2.86 27.46 -6.11
N ALA A 867 2.94 26.90 -4.88
CA ALA A 867 4.12 26.84 -4.02
C ALA A 867 4.65 28.19 -3.49
N THR A 868 3.90 29.29 -3.65
CA THR A 868 4.33 30.62 -3.18
C THR A 868 4.59 30.61 -1.66
N ASN A 869 5.80 31.00 -1.26
CA ASN A 869 6.28 31.12 0.12
C ASN A 869 6.15 29.85 1.00
N VAL A 870 5.86 28.68 0.43
CA VAL A 870 5.69 27.44 1.21
C VAL A 870 7.02 27.02 1.83
N GLU A 871 8.09 26.89 1.02
CA GLU A 871 9.44 26.59 1.51
C GLU A 871 9.90 27.65 2.53
N GLN A 872 9.65 28.92 2.24
CA GLN A 872 10.03 30.04 3.10
C GLN A 872 9.36 29.96 4.48
N ALA A 873 8.09 29.54 4.57
CA ALA A 873 7.40 29.43 5.84
C ALA A 873 8.06 28.41 6.79
N PHE A 874 8.40 27.22 6.29
CA PHE A 874 9.06 26.19 7.09
C PHE A 874 10.52 26.51 7.38
N MET A 875 11.25 27.11 6.42
CA MET A 875 12.63 27.57 6.63
C MET A 875 12.71 28.71 7.66
N THR A 876 11.76 29.66 7.63
CA THR A 876 11.67 30.75 8.62
C THR A 876 11.43 30.19 10.01
N MET A 877 10.50 29.24 10.14
CA MET A 877 10.25 28.56 11.42
C MET A 877 11.50 27.83 11.93
N ALA A 878 12.18 27.07 11.07
CA ALA A 878 13.40 26.36 11.44
C ALA A 878 14.53 27.31 11.85
N ALA A 879 14.71 28.42 11.14
CA ALA A 879 15.69 29.46 11.48
C ALA A 879 15.42 30.09 12.85
N GLU A 880 14.16 30.43 13.15
CA GLU A 880 13.77 31.02 14.44
C GLU A 880 13.97 30.04 15.61
N ILE A 881 13.64 28.76 15.42
CA ILE A 881 13.92 27.73 16.43
C ILE A 881 15.43 27.54 16.60
N LYS A 882 16.20 27.47 15.51
CA LYS A 882 17.66 27.32 15.56
C LYS A 882 18.31 28.49 16.27
N LYS A 883 17.90 29.73 15.98
CA LYS A 883 18.39 30.95 16.65
C LYS A 883 18.16 30.90 18.16
N ARG A 884 17.03 30.34 18.60
CA ARG A 884 16.73 30.11 20.02
C ARG A 884 17.56 28.98 20.63
N MET A 885 17.83 27.92 19.87
CA MET A 885 18.50 26.68 20.34
C MET A 885 20.03 26.67 20.15
N GLY A 886 20.61 27.71 19.56
CA GLY A 886 22.06 27.86 19.36
C GLY A 886 22.84 28.05 20.68
N PRO A 887 24.17 27.84 20.68
CA PRO A 887 25.02 27.99 21.86
C PRO A 887 25.10 29.47 22.26
N GLY A 888 24.14 29.92 23.06
CA GLY A 888 24.01 31.31 23.52
C GLY A 888 22.80 31.60 24.40
N ALA A 889 21.82 30.69 24.53
CA ALA A 889 20.68 30.86 25.43
C ALA A 889 20.77 29.90 26.63
N THR A 890 21.50 30.32 27.67
CA THR A 890 21.54 29.63 28.97
C THR A 890 20.17 29.65 29.64
N THR A 891 19.66 28.48 30.00
CA THR A 891 18.79 28.30 31.16
C THR A 891 19.53 28.77 32.41
N GLY A 892 18.99 29.75 33.11
CA GLY A 892 19.51 30.21 34.39
C GLY A 892 18.48 31.08 35.08
N GLY A 893 17.62 30.46 35.89
CA GLY A 893 16.95 31.19 36.94
C GLY A 893 18.02 31.64 37.94
N ASP A 894 18.38 32.92 37.90
CA ASP A 894 18.94 33.63 39.04
C ASP A 894 18.68 35.13 38.89
N LYS A 895 18.07 35.71 39.93
CA LYS A 895 17.91 37.16 40.07
C LYS A 895 19.29 37.81 40.19
N PRO A 896 19.61 38.88 39.44
CA PRO A 896 20.66 39.79 39.85
C PRO A 896 20.04 40.83 40.80
N ASN A 897 20.28 40.63 42.08
CA ASN A 897 20.04 41.63 43.11
C ASN A 897 21.12 42.72 42.98
N LEU A 898 20.87 43.73 42.14
CA LEU A 898 21.72 44.91 42.03
C LEU A 898 21.07 46.06 42.82
N LYS A 899 21.48 46.19 44.08
CA LYS A 899 21.39 47.44 44.83
C LYS A 899 22.41 48.41 44.25
N ILE A 900 21.94 49.49 43.62
CA ILE A 900 22.72 50.71 43.44
C ILE A 900 21.89 51.86 44.01
N GLU A 901 22.57 52.65 44.83
CA GLU A 901 22.08 53.70 45.71
C GLU A 901 21.53 54.91 44.94
N SER A 902 20.57 55.58 45.56
CA SER A 902 19.92 56.79 45.08
C SER A 902 20.78 58.04 45.27
N THR A 903 20.76 58.95 44.30
CA THR A 903 20.69 60.41 44.57
C THR A 903 20.08 61.14 43.35
N PRO A 904 19.24 62.17 43.55
CA PRO A 904 18.31 62.67 42.53
C PRO A 904 18.87 63.87 41.76
N VAL A 905 18.53 64.00 40.46
CA VAL A 905 18.69 65.28 39.73
C VAL A 905 17.41 65.60 38.93
N ARG A 906 16.72 66.61 39.47
CA ARG A 906 15.75 67.59 38.95
C ARG A 906 15.10 67.38 37.57
N GLN A 907 13.76 67.45 37.61
CA GLN A 907 12.89 67.84 36.51
C GLN A 907 13.14 69.30 36.06
N SER A 908 13.23 69.49 34.75
CA SER A 908 12.85 70.70 34.00
C SER A 908 12.65 70.22 32.55
N GLY A 909 11.50 70.22 31.90
CA GLY A 909 10.39 71.15 31.94
C GLY A 909 10.20 71.64 30.50
N GLY A 910 9.08 71.32 29.86
CA GLY A 910 8.61 72.03 28.65
C GLY A 910 8.14 71.16 27.47
N GLY A 911 6.82 71.06 27.33
CA GLY A 911 6.13 71.60 26.16
C GLY A 911 5.86 70.68 24.96
N CYS A 912 4.57 70.48 24.68
CA CYS A 912 3.94 69.71 23.59
C CYS A 912 4.25 70.20 22.16
N CYS A 913 4.06 69.31 21.19
CA CYS A 913 2.98 69.39 20.18
C CYS A 913 2.57 67.98 19.76
#